data_AF-A0A915BA67-F1
#
_entry.id   AF-A0A915BA67-F1
#
_cell.length_a   1.000
_cell.length_b   1.000
_cell.length_c   1.000
_cell.angle_alpha   90.00
_cell.angle_beta   90.00
_cell.angle_gamma   90.00
#
_symmetry.space_group_name_H-M   'P 1'
#
loop_
_entity.id
_entity.type
_entity.pdbx_description
1 polymer ?
#
loop_
_entity_poly.entity_id
_entity_poly.type
_entity_poly.pdbx_seq_one_letter_code
_entity_poly.pdbx_strand_id
1 'polypeptide(L)'
;MITNEAFQKLLYDLFCTWHGVRRHYDPPITDTDEQRLSKVKNMICKLLSEVDARVTRVKTEFTAEKQEFYEEWTMLTWNVLCITSRLQNSLSICVTSTEDKVIFSRLNNALVELVNNSRESITPPVINANDPNYMAFSASMSDAMHSLHSLYKALNSAPLLSAADIESFHLHLHQFAEEKLIPCIELFKSFCNEHSVRLWNEVRAAQVQRMCDFQAMPVEPVTRLVSFYSHMMYTLGVLGARLQGFRYELTMNRKMFGSFDPVQPLSEAVFAALELLMSDCVLATEPSTNAILVTNNLFSMNCGALARGVVFKDFEIQVISEETAEQIQSEMRRQKMLRQPSPIGAVPSAALLAMKPTSGTKRSSEHSGGSAAHKKSDVNSKESVVIYPAYNSKNRYWAATYPHLLCTTRQKGRHSSSNSYQDLSPSLIEGRSSGKRPIFYFHVRATMFSPSGQFATAHTLSLPFTIATRRNQDCQVQRMMSSYTATCFWLYGSKAQDGLLLNWVDTGLQWENFKKLFMQHFKVNADVTRGLQDRDFDLLRYKLQCHDCRSGDIGARINGAQQIVTFKNVLCPHLRYECGNTNVRFSVWRGMLELLQIFQDLRNNVRKLWEKNLLMGFLEFDQVAEILESHQSALVMRLSFVTGGTICLTVKSSAHAVGQGTTAPIHLEPLDLKRLQAKCLKDYLRDIADAEKVS
;
A
#
# COMPACT_ATOMS: atom_id res chain seq x y z
N MET A 1 -23.86 -27.35 -5.18
CA MET A 1 -23.14 -26.06 -5.14
C MET A 1 -21.68 -26.32 -4.82
N ILE A 2 -20.79 -25.81 -5.66
CA ILE A 2 -19.34 -25.85 -5.42
C ILE A 2 -18.92 -24.80 -4.39
N THR A 3 -17.73 -24.96 -3.80
CA THR A 3 -17.19 -23.98 -2.86
C THR A 3 -17.00 -22.61 -3.52
N ASN A 4 -17.02 -21.53 -2.72
CA ASN A 4 -16.77 -20.17 -3.24
C ASN A 4 -15.42 -20.07 -3.97
N GLU A 5 -14.39 -20.72 -3.44
CA GLU A 5 -13.07 -20.75 -4.07
C GLU A 5 -13.09 -21.46 -5.44
N ALA A 6 -13.78 -22.61 -5.55
CA ALA A 6 -13.91 -23.32 -6.80
C ALA A 6 -14.72 -22.52 -7.84
N PHE A 7 -15.77 -21.81 -7.42
CA PHE A 7 -16.56 -20.94 -8.30
C PHE A 7 -15.74 -19.76 -8.83
N GLN A 8 -15.02 -19.07 -7.95
CA GLN A 8 -14.15 -17.96 -8.33
C GLN A 8 -13.01 -18.40 -9.25
N LYS A 9 -12.43 -19.58 -8.99
CA LYS A 9 -11.44 -20.17 -9.88
C LYS A 9 -12.02 -20.48 -11.26
N LEU A 10 -13.24 -21.02 -11.33
CA LEU A 10 -13.90 -21.30 -12.61
C LEU A 10 -14.17 -20.03 -13.42
N LEU A 11 -14.57 -18.93 -12.76
CA LEU A 11 -14.70 -17.61 -13.39
C LEU A 11 -13.35 -17.08 -13.90
N TYR A 12 -12.29 -17.20 -13.10
CA TYR A 12 -10.94 -16.79 -13.51
C TYR A 12 -10.43 -17.59 -14.71
N ASP A 13 -10.53 -18.92 -14.66
CA ASP A 13 -10.13 -19.78 -15.76
C ASP A 13 -10.97 -19.51 -17.02
N LEU A 14 -12.27 -19.20 -16.88
CA LEU A 14 -13.14 -18.81 -18.00
C LEU A 14 -12.59 -17.55 -18.68
N PHE A 15 -12.36 -16.47 -17.94
CA PHE A 15 -11.92 -15.21 -18.52
C PHE A 15 -10.49 -15.29 -19.07
N CYS A 16 -9.59 -16.04 -18.40
CA CYS A 16 -8.26 -16.31 -18.93
C CYS A 16 -8.31 -17.06 -20.26
N THR A 17 -9.16 -18.11 -20.35
CA THR A 17 -9.34 -18.87 -21.59
C THR A 17 -9.94 -17.99 -22.69
N TRP A 18 -10.95 -17.19 -22.37
CA TRP A 18 -11.60 -16.27 -23.32
C TRP A 18 -10.60 -15.29 -23.94
N HIS A 19 -9.71 -14.72 -23.13
CA HIS A 19 -8.72 -13.73 -23.56
C HIS A 19 -7.37 -14.29 -23.98
N GLY A 20 -7.19 -15.62 -23.98
CA GLY A 20 -5.90 -16.25 -24.28
C GLY A 20 -4.78 -15.84 -23.33
N VAL A 21 -5.09 -15.63 -22.04
CA VAL A 21 -4.11 -15.23 -21.03
C VAL A 21 -3.23 -16.43 -20.69
N ARG A 22 -1.91 -16.28 -20.85
CA ARG A 22 -0.93 -17.30 -20.48
C ARG A 22 -0.30 -16.99 -19.11
N ARG A 23 -0.37 -17.94 -18.17
CA ARG A 23 0.30 -17.83 -16.86
C ARG A 23 1.75 -18.35 -16.91
N HIS A 24 2.57 -18.02 -15.91
CA HIS A 24 4.01 -18.36 -15.86
C HIS A 24 4.30 -19.85 -16.05
N TYR A 25 3.38 -20.73 -15.65
CA TYR A 25 3.52 -22.18 -15.73
C TYR A 25 2.53 -22.84 -16.68
N ASP A 26 1.75 -22.05 -17.42
CA ASP A 26 0.82 -22.62 -18.39
C ASP A 26 1.58 -23.11 -19.63
N PRO A 27 1.18 -24.27 -20.19
CA PRO A 27 1.69 -24.71 -21.48
C PRO A 27 1.39 -23.66 -22.57
N PRO A 28 2.14 -23.67 -23.69
CA PRO A 28 1.81 -22.82 -24.83
C PRO A 28 0.36 -23.03 -25.26
N ILE A 29 -0.34 -21.93 -25.55
CA ILE A 29 -1.70 -22.01 -26.10
C ILE A 29 -1.59 -22.47 -27.55
N THR A 30 -2.03 -23.69 -27.83
CA THR A 30 -2.03 -24.29 -29.18
C THR A 30 -3.43 -24.39 -29.79
N ASP A 31 -4.46 -23.97 -29.04
CA ASP A 31 -5.85 -24.04 -29.49
C ASP A 31 -6.12 -23.04 -30.61
N THR A 32 -6.92 -23.45 -31.61
CA THR A 32 -7.51 -22.51 -32.58
C THR A 32 -8.60 -21.66 -31.92
N ASP A 33 -8.99 -20.55 -32.55
CA ASP A 33 -10.06 -19.68 -32.02
C ASP A 33 -11.39 -20.42 -31.81
N GLU A 34 -11.74 -21.34 -32.71
CA GLU A 34 -12.93 -22.18 -32.59
C GLU A 34 -12.85 -23.15 -31.40
N GLN A 35 -11.69 -23.80 -31.22
CA GLN A 35 -11.45 -24.70 -30.09
C GLN A 35 -11.51 -23.96 -28.76
N ARG A 36 -10.93 -22.75 -28.70
CA ARG A 36 -10.99 -21.87 -27.54
C ARG A 36 -12.43 -21.45 -27.23
N LEU A 37 -13.19 -21.05 -28.25
CA LEU A 37 -14.59 -20.65 -28.07
C LEU A 37 -15.47 -21.83 -27.61
N SER A 38 -15.23 -23.05 -28.12
CA SER A 38 -15.88 -24.27 -27.65
C SER A 38 -15.57 -24.54 -26.17
N LYS A 39 -14.30 -24.40 -25.75
CA LYS A 39 -13.92 -24.50 -24.33
C LYS A 39 -14.63 -23.45 -23.47
N VAL A 40 -14.68 -22.21 -23.93
CA VAL A 40 -15.40 -21.11 -23.27
C VAL A 40 -16.87 -21.47 -23.08
N LYS A 41 -17.58 -21.93 -24.13
CA LYS A 41 -18.99 -22.34 -24.04
C LYS A 41 -19.19 -23.46 -23.01
N ASN A 42 -18.34 -24.49 -23.05
CA ASN A 42 -18.38 -25.59 -22.08
C ASN A 42 -18.20 -25.10 -20.63
N MET A 43 -17.35 -24.10 -20.40
CA MET A 43 -17.16 -23.50 -19.08
C MET A 43 -18.35 -22.64 -18.64
N ILE A 44 -18.95 -21.88 -19.56
CA ILE A 44 -20.18 -21.12 -19.29
C ILE A 44 -21.31 -22.08 -18.89
N CYS A 45 -21.51 -23.17 -19.63
CA CYS A 45 -22.53 -24.16 -19.30
C CYS A 45 -22.36 -24.76 -17.89
N LYS A 46 -21.12 -25.01 -17.45
CA LYS A 46 -20.82 -25.43 -16.08
C LYS A 46 -21.14 -24.34 -15.05
N LEU A 47 -20.86 -23.09 -15.37
CA LEU A 47 -21.15 -21.95 -14.50
C LEU A 47 -22.64 -21.70 -14.35
N LEU A 48 -23.44 -21.89 -15.40
CA LEU A 48 -24.89 -21.61 -15.39
C LEU A 48 -25.62 -22.31 -14.24
N SER A 49 -25.39 -23.61 -14.06
CA SER A 49 -26.05 -24.36 -12.97
C SER A 49 -25.66 -23.85 -11.59
N GLU A 50 -24.43 -23.37 -11.42
CA GLU A 50 -23.97 -22.78 -10.16
C GLU A 50 -24.47 -21.35 -9.97
N VAL A 51 -24.61 -20.57 -11.05
CA VAL A 51 -25.23 -19.25 -11.03
C VAL A 51 -26.68 -19.37 -10.57
N ASP A 52 -27.48 -20.26 -11.18
CA ASP A 52 -28.90 -20.45 -10.82
C ASP A 52 -29.06 -20.86 -9.35
N ALA A 53 -28.21 -21.78 -8.86
CA ALA A 53 -28.21 -22.20 -7.46
C ALA A 53 -27.87 -21.04 -6.51
N ARG A 54 -26.88 -20.21 -6.87
CA ARG A 54 -26.48 -19.04 -6.07
C ARG A 54 -27.51 -17.91 -6.11
N VAL A 55 -28.21 -17.70 -7.22
CA VAL A 55 -29.33 -16.75 -7.31
C VAL A 55 -30.46 -17.19 -6.39
N THR A 56 -30.80 -18.49 -6.39
CA THR A 56 -31.77 -19.06 -5.45
C THR A 56 -31.35 -18.85 -3.99
N ARG A 57 -30.05 -18.99 -3.70
CA ARG A 57 -29.49 -18.72 -2.38
C ARG A 57 -29.62 -17.25 -1.97
N VAL A 58 -29.32 -16.32 -2.89
CA VAL A 58 -29.47 -14.87 -2.65
C VAL A 58 -30.91 -14.50 -2.24
N LYS A 59 -31.89 -15.18 -2.83
CA LYS A 59 -33.31 -15.01 -2.53
C LYS A 59 -33.72 -15.55 -1.15
N THR A 60 -33.09 -16.62 -0.66
CA THR A 60 -33.57 -17.41 0.48
C THR A 60 -32.77 -17.23 1.77
N GLU A 61 -31.45 -17.08 1.69
CA GLU A 61 -30.56 -17.20 2.86
C GLU A 61 -30.16 -15.86 3.50
N PHE A 62 -30.16 -14.75 2.76
CA PHE A 62 -29.52 -13.51 3.22
C PHE A 62 -30.42 -12.54 4.00
N THR A 63 -31.50 -13.01 4.62
CA THR A 63 -32.59 -12.14 5.15
C THR A 63 -32.15 -11.14 6.24
N ALA A 64 -31.09 -11.41 7.00
CA ALA A 64 -30.61 -10.53 8.09
C ALA A 64 -29.27 -9.81 7.82
N GLU A 65 -28.34 -10.41 7.07
CA GLU A 65 -26.97 -9.90 6.90
C GLU A 65 -26.80 -9.03 5.63
N LYS A 66 -26.87 -7.70 5.81
CA LYS A 66 -26.84 -6.72 4.69
C LYS A 66 -25.53 -6.73 3.89
N GLN A 67 -24.37 -6.84 4.55
CA GLN A 67 -23.08 -6.77 3.87
C GLN A 67 -22.78 -8.02 3.03
N GLU A 68 -23.01 -9.21 3.59
CA GLU A 68 -22.79 -10.46 2.87
C GLU A 68 -23.71 -10.58 1.64
N PHE A 69 -24.96 -10.11 1.78
CA PHE A 69 -25.88 -9.98 0.66
C PHE A 69 -25.30 -9.11 -0.46
N TYR A 70 -24.88 -7.88 -0.16
CA TYR A 70 -24.36 -6.97 -1.18
C TYR A 70 -23.13 -7.54 -1.86
N GLU A 71 -22.27 -8.20 -1.11
CA GLU A 71 -21.03 -8.81 -1.61
C GLU A 71 -21.30 -9.98 -2.56
N GLU A 72 -22.17 -10.93 -2.19
CA GLU A 72 -22.53 -12.05 -3.06
C GLU A 72 -23.34 -11.58 -4.28
N TRP A 73 -24.30 -10.67 -4.07
CA TRP A 73 -25.12 -10.09 -5.14
C TRP A 73 -24.24 -9.37 -6.16
N THR A 74 -23.34 -8.51 -5.70
CA THR A 74 -22.43 -7.73 -6.56
C THR A 74 -21.49 -8.65 -7.32
N MET A 75 -20.96 -9.68 -6.65
CA MET A 75 -20.12 -10.70 -7.27
C MET A 75 -20.87 -11.42 -8.40
N LEU A 76 -22.09 -11.90 -8.17
CA LEU A 76 -22.87 -12.58 -9.19
C LEU A 76 -23.23 -11.64 -10.35
N THR A 77 -23.84 -10.49 -10.05
CA THR A 77 -24.35 -9.55 -11.05
C THR A 77 -23.25 -9.09 -11.99
N TRP A 78 -22.11 -8.61 -11.48
CA TRP A 78 -21.04 -8.09 -12.33
C TRP A 78 -20.36 -9.18 -13.15
N ASN A 79 -20.18 -10.40 -12.60
CA ASN A 79 -19.62 -11.50 -13.37
C ASN A 79 -20.58 -11.99 -14.46
N VAL A 80 -21.89 -12.06 -14.18
CA VAL A 80 -22.90 -12.38 -15.21
C VAL A 80 -22.93 -11.29 -16.28
N LEU A 81 -22.93 -10.01 -15.91
CA LEU A 81 -22.82 -8.88 -16.86
C LEU A 81 -21.56 -8.99 -17.74
N CYS A 82 -20.45 -9.39 -17.15
CA CYS A 82 -19.17 -9.58 -17.82
C CYS A 82 -19.22 -10.69 -18.87
N ILE A 83 -19.98 -11.76 -18.62
CA ILE A 83 -20.23 -12.85 -19.56
C ILE A 83 -21.26 -12.43 -20.62
N THR A 84 -22.40 -11.87 -20.22
CA THR A 84 -23.49 -11.51 -21.14
C THR A 84 -23.06 -10.46 -22.14
N SER A 85 -22.36 -9.41 -21.70
CA SER A 85 -21.87 -8.35 -22.59
C SER A 85 -20.96 -8.91 -23.69
N ARG A 86 -20.03 -9.82 -23.32
CA ARG A 86 -19.13 -10.49 -24.30
C ARG A 86 -19.86 -11.42 -25.24
N LEU A 87 -20.80 -12.21 -24.73
CA LEU A 87 -21.63 -13.08 -25.57
C LEU A 87 -22.44 -12.24 -26.56
N GLN A 88 -23.08 -11.18 -26.10
CA GLN A 88 -23.91 -10.33 -26.96
C GLN A 88 -23.10 -9.67 -28.07
N ASN A 89 -21.89 -9.18 -27.76
CA ASN A 89 -20.99 -8.62 -28.76
C ASN A 89 -20.44 -9.66 -29.74
N SER A 90 -20.41 -10.94 -29.35
CA SER A 90 -20.02 -12.05 -30.23
C SER A 90 -21.18 -12.53 -31.11
N LEU A 91 -22.41 -12.52 -30.56
CA LEU A 91 -23.65 -12.95 -31.23
C LEU A 91 -24.10 -11.97 -32.31
N SER A 92 -23.74 -10.69 -32.22
CA SER A 92 -23.94 -9.71 -33.29
C SER A 92 -23.03 -9.96 -34.50
N ILE A 93 -21.96 -10.75 -34.35
CA ILE A 93 -20.92 -10.97 -35.37
C ILE A 93 -20.97 -12.39 -35.97
N CYS A 94 -21.46 -13.41 -35.25
CA CYS A 94 -21.37 -14.82 -35.67
C CYS A 94 -22.71 -15.58 -35.61
N VAL A 95 -22.87 -16.57 -36.48
CA VAL A 95 -24.10 -17.35 -36.71
C VAL A 95 -24.63 -17.96 -35.40
N THR A 96 -25.85 -17.58 -35.02
CA THR A 96 -26.48 -17.91 -33.72
C THR A 96 -26.94 -19.37 -33.67
N SER A 97 -26.14 -20.23 -33.02
CA SER A 97 -26.59 -21.59 -32.70
C SER A 97 -27.74 -21.57 -31.69
N THR A 98 -28.57 -22.61 -31.69
CA THR A 98 -29.69 -22.75 -30.73
C THR A 98 -29.19 -22.79 -29.28
N GLU A 99 -28.01 -23.36 -29.06
CA GLU A 99 -27.34 -23.43 -27.75
C GLU A 99 -26.98 -22.05 -27.22
N ASP A 100 -26.45 -21.16 -28.06
CA ASP A 100 -26.06 -19.81 -27.64
C ASP A 100 -27.25 -18.97 -27.17
N LYS A 101 -28.41 -19.15 -27.82
CA LYS A 101 -29.66 -18.48 -27.41
C LYS A 101 -30.12 -18.97 -26.03
N VAL A 102 -30.00 -20.28 -25.76
CA VAL A 102 -30.36 -20.86 -24.45
C VAL A 102 -29.43 -20.35 -23.35
N ILE A 103 -28.11 -20.35 -23.60
CA ILE A 103 -27.12 -19.82 -22.66
C ILE A 103 -27.43 -18.35 -22.35
N PHE A 104 -27.62 -17.53 -23.38
CA PHE A 104 -27.87 -16.10 -23.22
C PHE A 104 -29.18 -15.82 -22.49
N SER A 105 -30.25 -16.54 -22.82
CA SER A 105 -31.54 -16.45 -22.13
C SER A 105 -31.44 -16.81 -20.66
N ARG A 106 -30.73 -17.89 -20.30
CA ARG A 106 -30.53 -18.29 -18.90
C ARG A 106 -29.77 -17.23 -18.10
N LEU A 107 -28.69 -16.66 -18.66
CA LEU A 107 -27.94 -15.58 -18.01
C LEU A 107 -28.81 -14.33 -17.81
N ASN A 108 -29.63 -13.98 -18.81
CA ASN A 108 -30.55 -12.84 -18.69
C ASN A 108 -31.61 -13.09 -17.60
N ASN A 109 -32.18 -14.29 -17.54
CA ASN A 109 -33.13 -14.66 -16.49
C ASN A 109 -32.50 -14.55 -15.10
N ALA A 110 -31.25 -15.00 -14.93
CA ALA A 110 -30.51 -14.85 -13.69
C ALA A 110 -30.34 -13.37 -13.28
N LEU A 111 -30.02 -12.46 -14.23
CA LEU A 111 -29.96 -11.02 -13.95
C LEU A 111 -31.32 -10.45 -13.55
N VAL A 112 -32.39 -10.83 -14.24
CA VAL A 112 -33.76 -10.40 -13.92
C VAL A 112 -34.15 -10.83 -12.51
N GLU A 113 -33.87 -12.08 -12.15
CA GLU A 113 -34.10 -12.59 -10.79
C GLU A 113 -33.28 -11.82 -9.75
N LEU A 114 -31.99 -11.54 -10.01
CA LEU A 114 -31.15 -10.75 -9.11
C LEU A 114 -31.68 -9.33 -8.92
N VAL A 115 -32.14 -8.68 -9.98
CA VAL A 115 -32.75 -7.34 -9.91
C VAL A 115 -34.06 -7.36 -9.12
N ASN A 116 -34.91 -8.37 -9.33
CA ASN A 116 -36.17 -8.50 -8.59
C ASN A 116 -35.95 -8.76 -7.09
N ASN A 117 -34.81 -9.34 -6.73
CA ASN A 117 -34.38 -9.51 -5.34
C ASN A 117 -33.43 -8.40 -4.85
N SER A 118 -33.28 -7.32 -5.62
CA SER A 118 -32.52 -6.14 -5.15
C SER A 118 -33.26 -5.50 -3.98
N ARG A 119 -32.49 -5.12 -2.96
CA ARG A 119 -32.96 -4.34 -1.82
C ARG A 119 -32.91 -2.86 -2.15
N GLU A 120 -33.81 -2.07 -1.56
CA GLU A 120 -33.70 -0.61 -1.61
C GLU A 120 -32.29 -0.18 -1.21
N SER A 121 -31.69 0.73 -1.98
CA SER A 121 -30.33 1.20 -1.73
C SER A 121 -30.33 1.96 -0.42
N ILE A 122 -29.93 1.29 0.66
CA ILE A 122 -29.71 1.92 1.96
C ILE A 122 -28.40 2.70 1.83
N THR A 123 -28.39 3.94 2.33
CA THR A 123 -27.18 4.76 2.45
C THR A 123 -26.04 3.90 2.97
N PRO A 124 -24.88 3.86 2.28
CA PRO A 124 -23.74 3.09 2.76
C PRO A 124 -23.43 3.49 4.20
N PRO A 125 -23.12 2.55 5.11
CA PRO A 125 -22.93 2.85 6.54
C PRO A 125 -21.90 3.94 6.83
N VAL A 126 -20.99 4.14 5.88
CA VAL A 126 -19.86 5.07 5.94
C VAL A 126 -20.24 6.49 5.52
N ILE A 127 -21.42 6.67 4.92
CA ILE A 127 -21.91 7.91 4.36
C ILE A 127 -23.01 8.45 5.28
N ASN A 128 -22.97 9.76 5.53
CA ASN A 128 -24.04 10.43 6.25
C ASN A 128 -25.29 10.48 5.36
N ALA A 129 -26.43 10.00 5.85
CA ALA A 129 -27.69 10.03 5.11
C ALA A 129 -28.12 11.45 4.71
N ASN A 130 -27.68 12.47 5.45
CA ASN A 130 -27.97 13.88 5.17
C ASN A 130 -26.89 14.56 4.29
N ASP A 131 -25.97 13.79 3.69
CA ASP A 131 -24.98 14.35 2.78
C ASP A 131 -25.67 14.89 1.51
N PRO A 132 -25.55 16.19 1.19
CA PRO A 132 -26.25 16.78 0.04
C PRO A 132 -25.82 16.17 -1.30
N ASN A 133 -24.56 15.76 -1.43
CA ASN A 133 -24.06 15.14 -2.65
C ASN A 133 -24.65 13.73 -2.81
N TYR A 134 -24.79 12.99 -1.72
CA TYR A 134 -25.48 11.69 -1.72
C TYR A 134 -26.97 11.83 -2.03
N MET A 135 -27.66 12.80 -1.41
CA MET A 135 -29.08 13.03 -1.66
C MET A 135 -29.37 13.40 -3.11
N ALA A 136 -28.57 14.29 -3.71
CA ALA A 136 -28.69 14.68 -5.11
C ALA A 136 -28.47 13.48 -6.04
N PHE A 137 -27.43 12.69 -5.79
CA PHE A 137 -27.16 11.44 -6.52
C PHE A 137 -28.30 10.44 -6.36
N SER A 138 -28.76 10.18 -5.14
CA SER A 138 -29.81 9.20 -4.83
C SER A 138 -31.13 9.57 -5.51
N ALA A 139 -31.49 10.85 -5.50
CA ALA A 139 -32.68 11.35 -6.19
C ALA A 139 -32.56 11.16 -7.72
N SER A 140 -31.41 11.51 -8.30
CA SER A 140 -31.14 11.33 -9.73
C SER A 140 -31.14 9.85 -10.15
N MET A 141 -30.60 8.96 -9.32
CA MET A 141 -30.65 7.51 -9.54
C MET A 141 -32.08 6.99 -9.51
N SER A 142 -32.91 7.44 -8.56
CA SER A 142 -34.33 7.06 -8.49
C SER A 142 -35.09 7.51 -9.74
N ASP A 143 -34.86 8.75 -10.19
CA ASP A 143 -35.50 9.31 -11.39
C ASP A 143 -35.08 8.56 -12.68
N ALA A 144 -33.79 8.27 -12.84
CA ALA A 144 -33.29 7.46 -13.95
C ALA A 144 -33.89 6.05 -13.95
N MET A 145 -34.03 5.42 -12.78
CA MET A 145 -34.61 4.09 -12.65
C MET A 145 -36.11 4.06 -12.94
N HIS A 146 -36.86 5.10 -12.53
CA HIS A 146 -38.26 5.26 -12.91
C HIS A 146 -38.43 5.49 -14.41
N SER A 147 -37.59 6.34 -15.00
CA SER A 147 -37.61 6.63 -16.44
C SER A 147 -37.30 5.38 -17.28
N LEU A 148 -36.30 4.59 -16.88
CA LEU A 148 -35.99 3.31 -17.53
C LEU A 148 -37.16 2.31 -17.43
N HIS A 149 -37.83 2.26 -16.27
CA HIS A 149 -39.01 1.40 -16.11
C HIS A 149 -40.19 1.86 -17.00
N SER A 150 -40.37 3.17 -17.19
CA SER A 150 -41.37 3.72 -18.11
C SER A 150 -41.07 3.33 -19.56
N LEU A 151 -39.80 3.36 -20.00
CA LEU A 151 -39.40 2.86 -21.32
C LEU A 151 -39.71 1.38 -21.50
N TYR A 152 -39.44 0.57 -20.48
CA TYR A 152 -39.82 -0.85 -20.46
C TYR A 152 -41.33 -1.08 -20.57
N LYS A 153 -42.14 -0.29 -19.87
CA LYS A 153 -43.60 -0.35 -19.96
C LYS A 153 -44.09 0.02 -21.35
N ALA A 154 -43.57 1.12 -21.91
CA ALA A 154 -43.90 1.58 -23.26
C ALA A 154 -43.57 0.51 -24.31
N LEU A 155 -42.41 -0.15 -24.16
CA LEU A 155 -42.02 -1.30 -24.97
C LEU A 155 -43.08 -2.41 -24.85
N ASN A 156 -43.39 -2.87 -23.64
CA ASN A 156 -44.33 -3.97 -23.40
C ASN A 156 -45.76 -3.70 -23.86
N SER A 157 -46.24 -2.46 -23.82
CA SER A 157 -47.60 -2.10 -24.22
C SER A 157 -47.87 -2.11 -25.73
N ALA A 158 -46.82 -2.11 -26.58
CA ALA A 158 -46.99 -2.04 -28.03
C ALA A 158 -46.55 -3.36 -28.72
N PRO A 159 -47.49 -4.22 -29.17
CA PRO A 159 -47.18 -5.50 -29.78
C PRO A 159 -46.76 -5.43 -31.27
N LEU A 160 -47.13 -4.37 -31.99
CA LEU A 160 -46.75 -4.07 -33.37
C LEU A 160 -46.42 -2.58 -33.46
N LEU A 161 -45.16 -2.25 -33.76
CA LEU A 161 -44.70 -0.86 -33.89
C LEU A 161 -44.50 -0.55 -35.37
N SER A 162 -45.13 0.52 -35.86
CA SER A 162 -44.85 1.06 -37.18
C SER A 162 -43.44 1.64 -37.25
N ALA A 163 -42.92 1.91 -38.45
CA ALA A 163 -41.61 2.55 -38.60
C ALA A 163 -41.54 3.92 -37.88
N ALA A 164 -42.64 4.67 -37.88
CA ALA A 164 -42.76 5.94 -37.17
C ALA A 164 -42.74 5.76 -35.64
N ASP A 165 -43.36 4.69 -35.12
CA ASP A 165 -43.34 4.39 -33.68
C ASP A 165 -41.94 3.95 -33.22
N ILE A 166 -41.20 3.21 -34.06
CA ILE A 166 -39.81 2.81 -33.80
C ILE A 166 -38.90 4.04 -33.72
N GLU A 167 -39.05 4.99 -34.66
CA GLU A 167 -38.29 6.23 -34.67
C GLU A 167 -38.64 7.13 -33.47
N SER A 168 -39.93 7.24 -33.14
CA SER A 168 -40.38 7.94 -31.92
C SER A 168 -39.80 7.31 -30.66
N PHE A 169 -39.81 5.98 -30.54
CA PHE A 169 -39.22 5.28 -29.40
C PHE A 169 -37.70 5.50 -29.32
N HIS A 170 -37.00 5.50 -30.45
CA HIS A 170 -35.57 5.82 -30.50
C HIS A 170 -35.28 7.24 -29.97
N LEU A 171 -36.11 8.22 -30.31
CA LEU A 171 -35.97 9.59 -29.83
C LEU A 171 -36.19 9.69 -28.30
N HIS A 172 -37.19 8.98 -27.77
CA HIS A 172 -37.41 8.89 -26.31
C HIS A 172 -36.26 8.19 -25.58
N LEU A 173 -35.66 7.15 -26.19
CA LEU A 173 -34.49 6.48 -25.65
C LEU A 173 -33.28 7.41 -25.60
N HIS A 174 -33.07 8.22 -26.65
CA HIS A 174 -32.02 9.23 -26.68
C HIS A 174 -32.25 10.33 -25.64
N GLN A 175 -33.48 10.80 -25.46
CA GLN A 175 -33.83 11.75 -24.40
C GLN A 175 -33.53 11.18 -23.00
N PHE A 176 -33.89 9.92 -22.75
CA PHE A 176 -33.54 9.25 -21.51
C PHE A 176 -32.02 9.20 -21.27
N ALA A 177 -31.24 8.92 -22.31
CA ALA A 177 -29.79 8.88 -22.24
C ALA A 177 -29.21 10.23 -21.77
N GLU A 178 -29.55 11.31 -22.48
CA GLU A 178 -29.00 12.65 -22.28
C GLU A 178 -29.53 13.33 -21.02
N GLU A 179 -30.83 13.22 -20.72
CA GLU A 179 -31.46 14.00 -19.64
C GLU A 179 -31.47 13.26 -18.30
N LYS A 180 -31.40 11.93 -18.30
CA LYS A 180 -31.57 11.10 -17.09
C LYS A 180 -30.34 10.28 -16.77
N LEU A 181 -29.91 9.41 -17.69
CA LEU A 181 -28.85 8.44 -17.41
C LEU A 181 -27.48 9.08 -17.26
N ILE A 182 -27.05 9.88 -18.24
CA ILE A 182 -25.72 10.50 -18.24
C ILE A 182 -25.55 11.43 -17.02
N PRO A 183 -26.50 12.34 -16.70
CA PRO A 183 -26.41 13.18 -15.51
C PRO A 183 -26.33 12.37 -14.21
N CYS A 184 -27.11 11.28 -14.09
CA CYS A 184 -27.05 10.38 -12.94
C CYS A 184 -25.66 9.73 -12.78
N ILE A 185 -25.07 9.24 -13.89
CA ILE A 185 -23.73 8.65 -13.90
C ILE A 185 -22.67 9.69 -13.53
N GLU A 186 -22.80 10.93 -13.99
CA GLU A 186 -21.87 12.01 -13.68
C GLU A 186 -21.92 12.41 -12.20
N LEU A 187 -23.12 12.48 -11.61
CA LEU A 187 -23.29 12.65 -10.16
C LEU A 187 -22.68 11.49 -9.38
N PHE A 188 -22.90 10.25 -9.80
CA PHE A 188 -22.29 9.06 -9.21
C PHE A 188 -20.76 9.14 -9.21
N LYS A 189 -20.14 9.47 -10.35
CA LYS A 189 -18.68 9.58 -10.47
C LYS A 189 -18.13 10.68 -9.56
N SER A 190 -18.78 11.84 -9.54
CA SER A 190 -18.39 12.98 -8.68
C SER A 190 -18.41 12.60 -7.21
N PHE A 191 -19.53 12.00 -6.77
CA PHE A 191 -19.73 11.54 -5.41
C PHE A 191 -18.66 10.49 -5.02
N CYS A 192 -18.45 9.49 -5.87
CA CYS A 192 -17.48 8.44 -5.58
C CYS A 192 -16.05 8.96 -5.44
N ASN A 193 -15.66 9.91 -6.30
CA ASN A 193 -14.33 10.49 -6.28
C ASN A 193 -14.06 11.28 -4.98
N GLU A 194 -15.01 12.08 -4.51
CA GLU A 194 -14.84 12.85 -3.28
C GLU A 194 -14.71 11.93 -2.06
N HIS A 195 -15.61 10.96 -1.92
CA HIS A 195 -15.65 10.08 -0.75
C HIS A 195 -14.51 9.07 -0.74
N SER A 196 -14.13 8.50 -1.90
CA SER A 196 -12.99 7.58 -1.99
C SER A 196 -11.69 8.24 -1.53
N VAL A 197 -11.43 9.50 -1.90
CA VAL A 197 -10.25 10.26 -1.47
C VAL A 197 -10.22 10.42 0.05
N ARG A 198 -11.35 10.77 0.67
CA ARG A 198 -11.45 10.91 2.13
C ARG A 198 -11.15 9.59 2.86
N LEU A 199 -11.74 8.48 2.39
CA LEU A 199 -11.54 7.17 3.01
C LEU A 199 -10.11 6.64 2.80
N TRP A 200 -9.52 6.87 1.63
CA TRP A 200 -8.12 6.57 1.37
C TRP A 200 -7.17 7.36 2.29
N ASN A 201 -7.53 8.59 2.65
CA ASN A 201 -6.75 9.36 3.61
C ASN A 201 -6.70 8.69 4.99
N GLU A 202 -7.81 8.12 5.45
CA GLU A 202 -7.87 7.39 6.71
C GLU A 202 -7.03 6.10 6.67
N VAL A 203 -7.12 5.32 5.58
CA VAL A 203 -6.31 4.10 5.39
C VAL A 203 -4.83 4.44 5.37
N ARG A 204 -4.42 5.46 4.62
CA ARG A 204 -3.03 5.89 4.53
C ARG A 204 -2.50 6.38 5.88
N ALA A 205 -3.31 7.12 6.62
CA ALA A 205 -2.98 7.56 7.98
C ALA A 205 -2.74 6.38 8.92
N ALA A 206 -3.53 5.31 8.82
CA ALA A 206 -3.35 4.07 9.59
C ALA A 206 -2.10 3.29 9.18
N GLN A 207 -1.78 3.24 7.87
CA GLN A 207 -0.54 2.64 7.38
C GLN A 207 0.70 3.38 7.89
N VAL A 208 0.69 4.72 7.88
CA VAL A 208 1.80 5.53 8.42
C VAL A 208 1.94 5.30 9.93
N GLN A 209 0.82 5.29 10.66
CA GLN A 209 0.84 5.05 12.10
C GLN A 209 1.50 3.70 12.43
N ARG A 210 1.12 2.64 11.71
CA ARG A 210 1.76 1.32 11.79
C ARG A 210 3.26 1.38 11.53
N MET A 211 3.74 2.19 10.59
CA MET A 211 5.19 2.31 10.35
C MET A 211 5.93 3.10 11.44
N CYS A 212 5.23 3.92 12.21
CA CYS A 212 5.78 4.63 13.36
C CYS A 212 5.85 3.76 14.62
N ASP A 213 4.86 2.89 14.84
CA ASP A 213 4.73 2.11 16.07
C ASP A 213 4.89 0.59 15.92
N PHE A 214 5.00 0.09 14.68
CA PHE A 214 5.02 -1.32 14.29
C PHE A 214 3.90 -2.17 14.90
N GLN A 215 2.79 -1.56 15.30
CA GLN A 215 1.60 -2.27 15.76
C GLN A 215 0.79 -2.79 14.57
N ALA A 216 -0.08 -3.76 14.85
CA ALA A 216 -1.03 -4.23 13.84
C ALA A 216 -1.92 -3.06 13.38
N MET A 217 -2.06 -2.90 12.05
CA MET A 217 -2.91 -1.85 11.50
C MET A 217 -4.35 -2.09 11.94
N PRO A 218 -5.07 -1.06 12.44
CA PRO A 218 -6.49 -1.15 12.71
C PRO A 218 -7.25 -1.64 11.48
N VAL A 219 -8.20 -2.54 11.67
CA VAL A 219 -8.99 -3.13 10.57
C VAL A 219 -10.05 -2.14 10.07
N GLU A 220 -10.55 -1.28 10.96
CA GLU A 220 -11.68 -0.37 10.72
C GLU A 220 -11.54 0.53 9.47
N PRO A 221 -10.42 1.23 9.22
CA PRO A 221 -10.28 2.08 8.03
C PRO A 221 -10.42 1.29 6.73
N VAL A 222 -9.86 0.08 6.69
CA VAL A 222 -9.94 -0.79 5.51
C VAL A 222 -11.36 -1.35 5.36
N THR A 223 -12.00 -1.78 6.44
CA THR A 223 -13.39 -2.27 6.41
C THR A 223 -14.36 -1.21 5.89
N ARG A 224 -14.22 0.05 6.34
CA ARG A 224 -15.03 1.17 5.86
C ARG A 224 -14.82 1.41 4.36
N LEU A 225 -13.57 1.37 3.88
CA LEU A 225 -13.27 1.51 2.45
C LEU A 225 -13.86 0.36 1.61
N VAL A 226 -13.73 -0.89 2.07
CA VAL A 226 -14.31 -2.09 1.42
C VAL A 226 -15.84 -2.00 1.37
N SER A 227 -16.47 -1.59 2.47
CA SER A 227 -17.92 -1.38 2.55
C SER A 227 -18.37 -0.34 1.53
N PHE A 228 -17.68 0.81 1.45
CA PHE A 228 -17.98 1.85 0.48
C PHE A 228 -17.97 1.33 -0.97
N TYR A 229 -16.87 0.70 -1.42
CA TYR A 229 -16.80 0.17 -2.78
C TYR A 229 -17.88 -0.87 -3.05
N SER A 230 -18.14 -1.78 -2.11
CA SER A 230 -19.15 -2.82 -2.27
C SER A 230 -20.56 -2.24 -2.46
N HIS A 231 -20.93 -1.21 -1.71
CA HIS A 231 -22.24 -0.56 -1.85
C HIS A 231 -22.37 0.27 -3.14
N MET A 232 -21.31 0.97 -3.54
CA MET A 232 -21.34 1.75 -4.79
C MET A 232 -21.38 0.83 -6.02
N MET A 233 -20.65 -0.29 -5.98
CA MET A 233 -20.75 -1.33 -7.01
C MET A 233 -22.13 -1.99 -7.04
N TYR A 234 -22.76 -2.23 -5.89
CA TYR A 234 -24.13 -2.73 -5.82
C TYR A 234 -25.09 -1.77 -6.51
N THR A 235 -25.05 -0.48 -6.13
CA THR A 235 -25.95 0.56 -6.65
C THR A 235 -25.84 0.70 -8.16
N LEU A 236 -24.60 0.77 -8.67
CA LEU A 236 -24.34 0.83 -10.10
C LEU A 236 -24.71 -0.49 -10.82
N GLY A 237 -24.52 -1.62 -10.15
CA GLY A 237 -24.86 -2.95 -10.67
C GLY A 237 -26.35 -3.14 -10.88
N VAL A 238 -27.21 -2.55 -10.04
CA VAL A 238 -28.67 -2.59 -10.23
C VAL A 238 -29.06 -1.89 -11.53
N LEU A 239 -28.48 -0.72 -11.80
CA LEU A 239 -28.68 0.02 -13.05
C LEU A 239 -28.15 -0.76 -14.26
N GLY A 240 -26.92 -1.30 -14.16
CA GLY A 240 -26.30 -2.09 -15.22
C GLY A 240 -27.08 -3.36 -15.57
N ALA A 241 -27.57 -4.10 -14.57
CA ALA A 241 -28.38 -5.29 -14.76
C ALA A 241 -29.74 -4.98 -15.43
N ARG A 242 -30.39 -3.88 -15.05
CA ARG A 242 -31.64 -3.45 -15.70
C ARG A 242 -31.43 -3.01 -17.15
N LEU A 243 -30.36 -2.27 -17.43
CA LEU A 243 -30.02 -1.90 -18.80
C LEU A 243 -29.69 -3.12 -19.65
N GLN A 244 -28.98 -4.11 -19.11
CA GLN A 244 -28.69 -5.36 -19.82
C GLN A 244 -29.97 -6.15 -20.13
N GLY A 245 -30.91 -6.23 -19.17
CA GLY A 245 -32.23 -6.81 -19.44
C GLY A 245 -32.98 -6.05 -20.54
N PHE A 246 -32.86 -4.71 -20.57
CA PHE A 246 -33.58 -3.87 -21.52
C PHE A 246 -33.02 -4.06 -22.92
N ARG A 247 -31.69 -4.09 -22.99
CA ARG A 247 -30.91 -4.43 -24.18
C ARG A 247 -31.30 -5.82 -24.71
N TYR A 248 -31.48 -6.81 -23.84
CA TYR A 248 -31.93 -8.16 -24.23
C TYR A 248 -33.32 -8.14 -24.87
N GLU A 249 -34.30 -7.48 -24.23
CA GLU A 249 -35.67 -7.39 -24.77
C GLU A 249 -35.70 -6.73 -26.15
N LEU A 250 -34.95 -5.64 -26.34
CA LEU A 250 -34.91 -4.90 -27.59
C LEU A 250 -34.22 -5.66 -28.72
N THR A 251 -33.07 -6.27 -28.43
CA THR A 251 -32.19 -6.86 -29.47
C THR A 251 -32.49 -8.32 -29.74
N MET A 252 -32.83 -9.13 -28.73
CA MET A 252 -33.03 -10.58 -28.90
C MET A 252 -34.50 -10.97 -29.05
N ASN A 253 -35.37 -10.46 -28.16
CA ASN A 253 -36.78 -10.84 -28.16
C ASN A 253 -37.56 -10.12 -29.27
N ARG A 254 -37.47 -8.78 -29.31
CA ARG A 254 -38.26 -7.98 -30.26
C ARG A 254 -37.53 -7.65 -31.56
N LYS A 255 -36.19 -7.63 -31.54
CA LYS A 255 -35.33 -7.30 -32.70
C LYS A 255 -35.72 -5.98 -33.40
N MET A 256 -36.11 -4.97 -32.61
CA MET A 256 -36.75 -3.75 -33.14
C MET A 256 -35.87 -2.95 -34.10
N PHE A 257 -34.55 -2.97 -33.89
CA PHE A 257 -33.58 -2.17 -34.64
C PHE A 257 -32.67 -3.02 -35.54
N GLY A 258 -33.06 -4.27 -35.82
CA GLY A 258 -32.23 -5.18 -36.62
C GLY A 258 -30.88 -5.46 -35.94
N SER A 259 -29.78 -5.12 -36.62
CA SER A 259 -28.40 -5.27 -36.12
C SER A 259 -27.91 -4.09 -35.29
N PHE A 260 -28.64 -2.97 -35.26
CA PHE A 260 -28.27 -1.80 -34.48
C PHE A 260 -28.67 -1.98 -33.02
N ASP A 261 -27.76 -1.60 -32.11
CA ASP A 261 -27.95 -1.72 -30.67
C ASP A 261 -27.87 -0.34 -30.00
N PRO A 262 -29.01 0.35 -29.81
CA PRO A 262 -29.03 1.69 -29.23
C PRO A 262 -28.75 1.70 -27.72
N VAL A 263 -28.73 0.55 -27.04
CA VAL A 263 -28.53 0.45 -25.59
C VAL A 263 -27.08 0.13 -25.24
N GLN A 264 -26.28 -0.32 -26.21
CA GLN A 264 -24.86 -0.56 -26.02
C GLN A 264 -24.12 0.69 -25.46
N PRO A 265 -24.24 1.91 -26.03
CA PRO A 265 -23.57 3.09 -25.49
C PRO A 265 -23.99 3.43 -24.06
N LEU A 266 -25.27 3.17 -23.72
CA LEU A 266 -25.80 3.37 -22.36
C LEU A 266 -25.16 2.41 -21.36
N SER A 267 -24.98 1.15 -21.77
CA SER A 267 -24.31 0.12 -20.96
C SER A 267 -22.82 0.45 -20.79
N GLU A 268 -22.16 0.92 -21.86
CA GLU A 268 -20.77 1.35 -21.84
C GLU A 268 -20.54 2.54 -20.89
N ALA A 269 -21.47 3.50 -20.82
CA ALA A 269 -21.40 4.59 -19.85
C ALA A 269 -21.40 4.09 -18.39
N VAL A 270 -22.23 3.09 -18.09
CA VAL A 270 -22.27 2.44 -16.76
C VAL A 270 -20.99 1.65 -16.49
N PHE A 271 -20.48 0.91 -17.49
CA PHE A 271 -19.23 0.16 -17.35
C PHE A 271 -18.03 1.09 -17.16
N ALA A 272 -17.96 2.21 -17.87
CA ALA A 272 -16.91 3.21 -17.68
C ALA A 272 -16.96 3.84 -16.28
N ALA A 273 -18.15 4.04 -15.71
CA ALA A 273 -18.31 4.51 -14.34
C ALA A 273 -17.83 3.46 -13.31
N LEU A 274 -18.06 2.17 -13.58
CA LEU A 274 -17.51 1.08 -12.77
C LEU A 274 -15.98 1.05 -12.86
N GLU A 275 -15.42 1.09 -14.07
CA GLU A 275 -13.97 1.07 -14.28
C GLU A 275 -13.28 2.23 -13.56
N LEU A 276 -13.89 3.42 -13.58
CA LEU A 276 -13.40 4.57 -12.84
C LEU A 276 -13.51 4.38 -11.32
N LEU A 277 -14.62 3.84 -10.80
CA LEU A 277 -14.74 3.48 -9.38
C LEU A 277 -13.66 2.47 -8.97
N MET A 278 -13.36 1.50 -9.84
CA MET A 278 -12.41 0.44 -9.55
C MET A 278 -10.94 0.87 -9.73
N SER A 279 -10.68 2.04 -10.34
CA SER A 279 -9.33 2.52 -10.69
C SER A 279 -8.37 2.66 -9.51
N ASP A 280 -8.87 2.78 -8.29
CA ASP A 280 -8.10 2.81 -7.04
C ASP A 280 -8.57 1.76 -6.02
N CYS A 281 -9.24 0.70 -6.47
CA CYS A 281 -9.82 -0.35 -5.62
C CYS A 281 -8.81 -1.46 -5.27
N VAL A 282 -7.53 -1.11 -5.07
CA VAL A 282 -6.45 -2.05 -4.73
C VAL A 282 -5.61 -1.51 -3.60
N LEU A 283 -5.28 -2.39 -2.65
CA LEU A 283 -4.41 -2.10 -1.53
C LEU A 283 -3.14 -2.95 -1.61
N ALA A 284 -1.99 -2.31 -1.36
CA ALA A 284 -0.73 -2.98 -1.10
C ALA A 284 -0.37 -2.83 0.37
N THR A 285 0.07 -3.91 1.02
CA THR A 285 0.44 -3.86 2.45
C THR A 285 1.86 -3.32 2.68
N GLU A 286 2.69 -3.21 1.65
CA GLU A 286 4.12 -2.92 1.78
C GLU A 286 4.46 -1.42 1.71
N PRO A 287 5.60 -0.99 2.29
CA PRO A 287 6.41 -1.71 3.28
C PRO A 287 5.63 -1.96 4.59
N SER A 288 5.52 -3.23 4.99
CA SER A 288 4.68 -3.65 6.15
C SER A 288 5.49 -3.92 7.42
N THR A 289 6.81 -4.07 7.28
CA THR A 289 7.74 -4.50 8.33
C THR A 289 9.02 -3.67 8.37
N ASN A 290 9.51 -3.12 7.25
CA ASN A 290 10.67 -2.25 7.23
C ASN A 290 10.63 -1.30 6.02
N ALA A 291 10.89 -0.02 6.27
CA ALA A 291 10.97 1.01 5.25
C ALA A 291 12.32 1.04 4.50
N ILE A 292 13.25 0.16 4.89
CA ILE A 292 14.54 0.01 4.22
C ILE A 292 14.60 -1.35 3.55
N LEU A 293 14.60 -1.34 2.23
CA LEU A 293 14.75 -2.54 1.43
C LEU A 293 16.24 -2.75 1.14
N VAL A 294 16.80 -3.85 1.63
CA VAL A 294 18.20 -4.19 1.34
C VAL A 294 18.27 -5.06 0.09
N THR A 295 19.07 -4.66 -0.89
CA THR A 295 19.25 -5.43 -2.14
C THR A 295 19.65 -6.87 -1.85
N ASN A 296 19.09 -7.80 -2.62
CA ASN A 296 19.28 -9.24 -2.50
C ASN A 296 18.76 -9.87 -1.19
N ASN A 297 18.04 -9.11 -0.35
CA ASN A 297 17.24 -9.69 0.71
C ASN A 297 15.85 -10.06 0.18
N LEU A 298 15.32 -11.16 0.69
CA LEU A 298 13.95 -11.58 0.39
C LEU A 298 12.98 -10.68 1.12
N PHE A 299 11.92 -10.29 0.43
CA PHE A 299 10.75 -9.66 1.03
C PHE A 299 9.47 -10.26 0.44
N SER A 300 8.39 -10.19 1.21
CA SER A 300 7.06 -10.58 0.77
C SER A 300 6.31 -9.38 0.20
N MET A 301 5.45 -9.62 -0.78
CA MET A 301 4.46 -8.65 -1.23
C MET A 301 3.06 -9.26 -1.09
N ASN A 302 2.12 -8.48 -0.59
CA ASN A 302 0.72 -8.81 -0.57
C ASN A 302 -0.09 -7.63 -1.11
N CYS A 303 -0.85 -7.92 -2.15
CA CYS A 303 -1.79 -7.01 -2.79
C CYS A 303 -3.19 -7.62 -2.73
N GLY A 304 -4.21 -6.79 -2.52
CA GLY A 304 -5.60 -7.25 -2.45
C GLY A 304 -6.56 -6.25 -3.08
N ALA A 305 -7.60 -6.79 -3.73
CA ALA A 305 -8.74 -6.01 -4.17
C ALA A 305 -9.60 -5.58 -2.97
N LEU A 306 -10.14 -4.36 -3.02
CA LEU A 306 -11.02 -3.82 -1.97
C LEU A 306 -12.50 -4.15 -2.22
N ALA A 307 -12.85 -4.72 -3.36
CA ALA A 307 -14.22 -5.09 -3.68
C ALA A 307 -14.32 -6.43 -4.42
N ARG A 308 -15.50 -7.05 -4.32
CA ARG A 308 -15.71 -8.47 -4.64
C ARG A 308 -16.42 -8.72 -5.98
N GLY A 309 -16.63 -7.68 -6.79
CA GLY A 309 -17.44 -7.78 -8.01
C GLY A 309 -16.68 -8.09 -9.31
N VAL A 310 -15.36 -7.96 -9.34
CA VAL A 310 -14.57 -8.19 -10.57
C VAL A 310 -13.46 -9.20 -10.35
N VAL A 311 -13.14 -9.91 -11.43
CA VAL A 311 -12.03 -10.87 -11.47
C VAL A 311 -10.79 -10.16 -12.01
N PHE A 312 -9.68 -10.34 -11.30
CA PHE A 312 -8.39 -9.81 -11.72
C PHE A 312 -7.66 -10.82 -12.60
N LYS A 313 -7.02 -10.33 -13.66
CA LYS A 313 -6.12 -11.10 -14.52
C LYS A 313 -4.76 -11.30 -13.83
N ASP A 314 -4.18 -10.20 -13.37
CA ASP A 314 -2.83 -10.14 -12.84
C ASP A 314 -2.60 -8.91 -11.94
N PHE A 315 -1.54 -8.98 -11.12
CA PHE A 315 -0.99 -7.88 -10.34
C PHE A 315 0.48 -7.69 -10.73
N GLU A 316 0.77 -6.58 -11.38
CA GLU A 316 2.12 -6.18 -11.75
C GLU A 316 2.69 -5.23 -10.71
N ILE A 317 3.91 -5.52 -10.27
CA ILE A 317 4.63 -4.74 -9.27
C ILE A 317 5.90 -4.20 -9.88
N GLN A 318 6.11 -2.90 -9.72
CA GLN A 318 7.28 -2.17 -10.17
C GLN A 318 7.81 -1.30 -9.04
N VAL A 319 9.13 -1.14 -8.95
CA VAL A 319 9.74 -0.13 -8.08
C VAL A 319 9.93 1.13 -8.89
N ILE A 320 9.43 2.27 -8.41
CA ILE A 320 9.51 3.55 -9.11
C ILE A 320 10.12 4.63 -8.21
N SER A 321 10.60 5.71 -8.82
CA SER A 321 11.12 6.88 -8.11
C SER A 321 9.99 7.76 -7.57
N GLU A 322 10.30 8.63 -6.61
CA GLU A 322 9.37 9.66 -6.11
C GLU A 322 8.76 10.52 -7.23
N GLU A 323 9.58 11.02 -8.16
CA GLU A 323 9.14 11.81 -9.33
C GLU A 323 8.17 11.03 -10.23
N THR A 324 8.45 9.75 -10.47
CA THR A 324 7.55 8.88 -11.24
C THR A 324 6.25 8.61 -10.47
N ALA A 325 6.31 8.51 -9.14
CA ALA A 325 5.13 8.29 -8.31
C ALA A 325 4.20 9.52 -8.33
N GLU A 326 4.76 10.73 -8.33
CA GLU A 326 4.02 11.99 -8.53
C GLU A 326 3.34 12.03 -9.90
N GLN A 327 4.03 11.61 -10.97
CA GLN A 327 3.46 11.52 -12.32
C GLN A 327 2.27 10.55 -12.37
N ILE A 328 2.41 9.35 -11.80
CA ILE A 328 1.33 8.35 -11.76
C ILE A 328 0.14 8.88 -10.95
N GLN A 329 0.38 9.46 -9.78
CA GLN A 329 -0.69 10.04 -8.96
C GLN A 329 -1.42 11.19 -9.70
N SER A 330 -0.67 12.05 -10.39
CA SER A 330 -1.23 13.13 -11.21
C SER A 330 -2.13 12.57 -12.31
N GLU A 331 -1.69 11.51 -12.99
CA GLU A 331 -2.48 10.82 -14.02
C GLU A 331 -3.73 10.16 -13.44
N MET A 332 -3.64 9.48 -12.29
CA MET A 332 -4.80 8.94 -11.56
C MET A 332 -5.81 10.05 -11.20
N ARG A 333 -5.33 11.20 -10.73
CA ARG A 333 -6.18 12.37 -10.44
C ARG A 333 -6.82 12.93 -11.70
N ARG A 334 -6.07 13.02 -12.80
CA ARG A 334 -6.56 13.49 -14.10
C ARG A 334 -7.72 12.62 -14.60
N GLN A 335 -7.62 11.30 -14.48
CA GLN A 335 -8.69 10.36 -14.83
C GLN A 335 -9.97 10.61 -14.05
N LYS A 336 -9.84 10.79 -12.72
CA LYS A 336 -10.97 11.11 -11.84
C LYS A 336 -11.57 12.49 -12.15
N MET A 337 -10.74 13.48 -12.46
CA MET A 337 -11.17 14.83 -12.82
C MET A 337 -11.92 14.85 -14.16
N LEU A 338 -11.38 14.16 -15.17
CA LEU A 338 -12.01 14.02 -16.50
C LEU A 338 -13.17 13.03 -16.50
N ARG A 339 -13.36 12.29 -15.40
CA ARG A 339 -14.45 11.31 -15.21
C ARG A 339 -14.49 10.24 -16.31
N GLN A 340 -13.32 9.89 -16.81
CA GLN A 340 -13.13 8.90 -17.87
C GLN A 340 -12.02 7.92 -17.50
N PRO A 341 -12.25 6.60 -17.60
CA PRO A 341 -11.19 5.63 -17.44
C PRO A 341 -10.20 5.79 -18.60
N SER A 342 -8.91 5.82 -18.29
CA SER A 342 -7.85 5.73 -19.31
C SER A 342 -6.66 4.93 -18.76
N PRO A 343 -5.90 4.24 -19.60
CA PRO A 343 -4.72 3.52 -19.14
C PRO A 343 -3.63 4.51 -18.72
N ILE A 344 -3.00 4.25 -17.57
CA ILE A 344 -1.77 4.96 -17.20
C ILE A 344 -0.64 4.47 -18.11
N GLY A 345 0.08 5.40 -18.72
CA GLY A 345 1.21 5.12 -19.60
C GLY A 345 2.30 4.28 -18.91
N ALA A 346 3.10 3.58 -19.71
CA ALA A 346 4.23 2.83 -19.18
C ALA A 346 5.25 3.79 -18.55
N VAL A 347 5.68 3.48 -17.33
CA VAL A 347 6.63 4.28 -16.55
C VAL A 347 7.94 3.54 -16.37
N PRO A 348 9.08 4.26 -16.29
CA PRO A 348 10.38 3.63 -16.09
C PRO A 348 10.50 3.04 -14.68
N SER A 349 11.14 1.87 -14.59
CA SER A 349 11.47 1.28 -13.30
C SER A 349 12.68 2.00 -12.68
N ALA A 350 12.69 2.11 -11.36
CA ALA A 350 13.82 2.62 -10.59
C ALA A 350 14.69 1.48 -10.05
N ALA A 351 14.18 0.25 -9.99
CA ALA A 351 14.95 -0.92 -9.58
C ALA A 351 14.41 -2.21 -10.21
N LEU A 352 15.33 -3.14 -10.49
CA LEU A 352 15.00 -4.47 -10.96
C LEU A 352 14.52 -5.34 -9.81
N LEU A 353 13.43 -6.06 -10.08
CA LEU A 353 12.83 -7.05 -9.21
C LEU A 353 13.07 -8.46 -9.77
N ALA A 354 13.14 -9.44 -8.89
CA ALA A 354 13.22 -10.83 -9.29
C ALA A 354 12.39 -11.72 -8.36
N MET A 355 11.79 -12.76 -8.93
CA MET A 355 10.99 -13.76 -8.19
C MET A 355 11.82 -15.03 -8.00
N LYS A 356 12.06 -15.42 -6.74
CA LYS A 356 12.70 -16.70 -6.44
C LYS A 356 11.64 -17.78 -6.22
N PRO A 357 11.77 -18.99 -6.78
CA PRO A 357 10.81 -20.08 -6.56
C PRO A 357 10.63 -20.41 -5.08
N THR A 358 9.41 -20.78 -4.70
CA THR A 358 9.06 -21.24 -3.34
C THR A 358 9.47 -22.69 -3.09
N SER A 359 9.49 -23.53 -4.13
CA SER A 359 10.11 -24.85 -4.10
C SER A 359 11.61 -24.72 -4.35
N GLY A 360 12.45 -25.14 -3.40
CA GLY A 360 13.91 -25.01 -3.46
C GLY A 360 14.64 -25.76 -4.59
N THR A 361 13.94 -26.24 -5.61
CA THR A 361 14.50 -26.92 -6.78
C THR A 361 15.17 -25.92 -7.73
N LYS A 362 16.51 -26.02 -7.83
CA LYS A 362 17.31 -25.41 -8.90
C LYS A 362 16.71 -25.79 -10.25
N ARG A 363 16.50 -24.80 -11.13
CA ARG A 363 16.23 -25.06 -12.55
C ARG A 363 17.43 -25.79 -13.14
N SER A 364 17.20 -26.96 -13.74
CA SER A 364 18.08 -27.50 -14.77
C SER A 364 17.86 -26.65 -16.02
N SER A 365 18.84 -25.83 -16.36
CA SER A 365 18.85 -25.11 -17.63
C SER A 365 19.05 -26.13 -18.75
N GLU A 366 18.03 -26.37 -19.57
CA GLU A 366 18.25 -26.95 -20.88
C GLU A 366 18.67 -25.84 -21.85
N HIS A 367 19.78 -26.11 -22.55
CA HIS A 367 20.39 -25.40 -23.68
C HIS A 367 21.64 -24.51 -23.42
N SER A 368 22.75 -25.03 -24.00
CA SER A 368 24.02 -24.41 -24.44
C SER A 368 25.12 -24.02 -23.43
N GLY A 369 26.10 -24.92 -23.27
CA GLY A 369 27.51 -24.69 -23.67
C GLY A 369 28.38 -23.67 -22.91
N GLY A 370 29.19 -24.18 -21.97
CA GLY A 370 30.61 -23.82 -21.81
C GLY A 370 31.02 -22.41 -21.38
N SER A 371 31.26 -22.20 -20.08
CA SER A 371 32.43 -21.50 -19.51
C SER A 371 32.28 -21.37 -17.99
N ALA A 372 33.25 -21.92 -17.24
CA ALA A 372 33.32 -21.79 -15.80
C ALA A 372 34.02 -20.48 -15.41
N ALA A 373 33.26 -19.39 -15.30
CA ALA A 373 33.71 -18.15 -14.66
C ALA A 373 32.55 -17.46 -13.92
N HIS A 374 32.68 -17.32 -12.59
CA HIS A 374 31.83 -16.57 -11.66
C HIS A 374 30.29 -16.78 -11.71
N LYS A 375 29.80 -17.82 -11.01
CA LYS A 375 28.40 -17.95 -10.58
C LYS A 375 28.03 -16.89 -9.53
N LYS A 376 27.56 -15.71 -9.95
CA LYS A 376 26.74 -14.79 -9.14
C LYS A 376 25.46 -14.45 -9.92
N SER A 377 24.32 -14.81 -9.33
CA SER A 377 22.93 -14.43 -9.68
C SER A 377 22.34 -14.87 -11.03
N ASP A 378 22.01 -16.16 -11.18
CA ASP A 378 21.00 -16.63 -12.13
C ASP A 378 19.57 -16.31 -11.63
N VAL A 379 19.28 -15.04 -11.34
CA VAL A 379 17.92 -14.60 -11.00
C VAL A 379 17.43 -13.66 -12.11
N ASN A 380 16.41 -14.09 -12.84
CA ASN A 380 15.81 -13.35 -13.97
C ASN A 380 15.20 -12.03 -13.47
N SER A 381 16.05 -11.00 -13.43
CA SER A 381 15.74 -9.65 -12.97
C SER A 381 14.94 -8.92 -14.05
N LYS A 382 13.80 -8.36 -13.68
CA LYS A 382 12.86 -7.68 -14.58
C LYS A 382 12.52 -6.30 -14.03
N GLU A 383 12.10 -5.40 -14.91
CA GLU A 383 11.65 -4.05 -14.53
C GLU A 383 10.36 -4.09 -13.71
N SER A 384 9.50 -5.05 -14.02
CA SER A 384 8.29 -5.38 -13.28
C SER A 384 8.16 -6.90 -13.10
N VAL A 385 7.45 -7.30 -12.04
CA VAL A 385 7.11 -8.70 -11.76
C VAL A 385 5.61 -8.86 -11.72
N VAL A 386 5.12 -9.94 -12.32
CA VAL A 386 3.69 -10.27 -12.38
C VAL A 386 3.40 -11.40 -11.43
N ILE A 387 2.48 -11.15 -10.49
CA ILE A 387 1.91 -12.15 -9.59
C ILE A 387 0.47 -12.42 -10.04
N TYR A 388 0.15 -13.70 -10.29
CA TYR A 388 -1.21 -14.10 -10.63
C TYR A 388 -2.07 -14.18 -9.37
N PRO A 389 -3.34 -13.75 -9.46
CA PRO A 389 -4.19 -13.66 -8.31
C PRO A 389 -4.73 -15.03 -7.88
N ALA A 390 -4.96 -15.15 -6.59
CA ALA A 390 -5.65 -16.26 -5.95
C ALA A 390 -6.81 -15.71 -5.13
N TYR A 391 -7.93 -16.43 -5.10
CA TYR A 391 -9.07 -16.02 -4.29
C TYR A 391 -8.85 -16.38 -2.83
N ASN A 392 -8.86 -15.38 -1.94
CA ASN A 392 -8.80 -15.60 -0.50
C ASN A 392 -10.20 -15.89 0.01
N SER A 393 -10.50 -17.16 0.30
CA SER A 393 -11.82 -17.61 0.78
C SER A 393 -12.17 -17.10 2.17
N LYS A 394 -11.17 -16.94 3.06
CA LYS A 394 -11.35 -16.45 4.44
C LYS A 394 -11.88 -15.02 4.48
N ASN A 395 -11.26 -14.16 3.67
CA ASN A 395 -11.57 -12.72 3.65
C ASN A 395 -12.39 -12.33 2.40
N ARG A 396 -12.72 -13.30 1.55
CA ARG A 396 -13.59 -13.21 0.37
C ARG A 396 -13.16 -12.16 -0.68
N TYR A 397 -11.87 -12.07 -1.01
CA TYR A 397 -11.36 -11.13 -2.03
C TYR A 397 -10.26 -11.73 -2.93
N TRP A 398 -10.00 -11.11 -4.07
CA TRP A 398 -8.89 -11.48 -4.96
C TRP A 398 -7.57 -10.89 -4.47
N ALA A 399 -6.60 -11.76 -4.20
CA ALA A 399 -5.31 -11.39 -3.63
C ALA A 399 -4.16 -11.84 -4.52
N ALA A 400 -3.06 -11.12 -4.51
CA ALA A 400 -1.78 -11.56 -5.05
C ALA A 400 -0.74 -11.52 -3.93
N THR A 401 -0.29 -12.70 -3.50
CA THR A 401 0.72 -12.82 -2.44
C THR A 401 1.92 -13.59 -2.96
N TYR A 402 3.11 -13.03 -2.80
CA TYR A 402 4.36 -13.72 -3.12
C TYR A 402 5.40 -13.51 -2.02
N PRO A 403 5.96 -14.57 -1.42
CA PRO A 403 6.81 -14.45 -0.23
C PRO A 403 8.29 -14.18 -0.54
N HIS A 404 8.73 -14.34 -1.80
CA HIS A 404 10.15 -14.42 -2.15
C HIS A 404 10.53 -13.49 -3.31
N LEU A 405 10.20 -12.20 -3.17
CA LEU A 405 10.69 -11.16 -4.07
C LEU A 405 12.08 -10.69 -3.65
N LEU A 406 12.88 -10.28 -4.63
CA LEU A 406 14.18 -9.65 -4.44
C LEU A 406 14.23 -8.35 -5.21
N CYS A 407 14.78 -7.31 -4.60
CA CYS A 407 15.33 -6.18 -5.34
C CYS A 407 16.79 -6.49 -5.65
N THR A 408 17.13 -6.65 -6.93
CA THR A 408 18.47 -7.08 -7.34
C THR A 408 19.39 -5.88 -7.58
N THR A 409 18.93 -4.93 -8.40
CA THR A 409 19.75 -3.80 -8.87
C THR A 409 18.92 -2.52 -8.92
N ARG A 410 19.42 -1.44 -8.30
CA ARG A 410 18.89 -0.10 -8.55
C ARG A 410 19.29 0.33 -9.96
N GLN A 411 18.32 0.70 -10.78
CA GLN A 411 18.61 1.23 -12.11
C GLN A 411 19.13 2.67 -11.96
N LYS A 412 20.31 2.97 -12.52
CA LYS A 412 20.76 4.37 -12.66
C LYS A 412 19.78 5.05 -13.63
N GLY A 413 19.24 6.20 -13.25
CA GLY A 413 18.34 6.94 -14.13
C GLY A 413 19.04 7.20 -15.46
N ARG A 414 18.44 6.80 -16.59
CA ARG A 414 19.00 7.01 -17.94
C ARG A 414 19.26 8.48 -18.28
N HIS A 415 18.75 9.41 -17.46
CA HIS A 415 18.93 10.87 -17.61
C HIS A 415 19.69 11.54 -16.45
N SER A 416 20.22 10.79 -15.48
CA SER A 416 21.05 11.37 -14.40
C SER A 416 22.53 11.26 -14.76
N SER A 417 23.09 12.34 -15.29
CA SER A 417 24.53 12.50 -15.55
C SER A 417 25.36 12.70 -14.27
N SER A 418 24.75 12.80 -13.07
CA SER A 418 25.46 12.84 -11.78
C SER A 418 25.54 11.46 -11.13
N ASN A 419 26.73 11.12 -10.62
CA ASN A 419 26.93 9.93 -9.81
C ASN A 419 26.12 10.04 -8.50
N SER A 420 25.13 9.16 -8.32
CA SER A 420 24.22 9.09 -7.15
C SER A 420 24.88 8.79 -5.79
N TYR A 421 26.21 8.81 -5.70
CA TYR A 421 26.95 8.66 -4.44
C TYR A 421 27.52 9.99 -3.93
N GLN A 422 27.49 11.07 -4.72
CA GLN A 422 28.09 12.37 -4.36
C GLN A 422 27.12 13.46 -3.88
N ASP A 423 25.80 13.32 -4.08
CA ASP A 423 24.84 14.40 -3.77
C ASP A 423 24.30 14.40 -2.32
N LEU A 424 25.12 14.03 -1.34
CA LEU A 424 24.82 14.24 0.09
C LEU A 424 25.54 15.46 0.69
N SER A 425 26.35 16.18 -0.09
CA SER A 425 26.85 17.51 0.28
C SER A 425 25.91 18.60 -0.26
N PRO A 426 25.54 19.62 0.53
CA PRO A 426 24.78 20.75 0.02
C PRO A 426 25.62 21.45 -1.05
N SER A 427 25.18 21.39 -2.31
CA SER A 427 25.69 22.27 -3.36
C SER A 427 25.36 23.70 -2.96
N LEU A 428 26.40 24.53 -2.81
CA LEU A 428 26.33 25.96 -2.47
C LEU A 428 25.78 26.84 -3.61
N ILE A 429 25.03 26.27 -4.56
CA ILE A 429 24.49 27.01 -5.70
C ILE A 429 22.99 27.18 -5.49
N GLU A 430 22.63 28.44 -5.31
CA GLU A 430 21.30 28.96 -5.05
C GLU A 430 20.25 28.43 -6.03
N GLY A 431 19.10 28.02 -5.49
CA GLY A 431 17.85 27.83 -6.24
C GLY A 431 17.62 26.42 -6.81
N ARG A 432 16.78 25.64 -6.12
CA ARG A 432 15.97 24.52 -6.65
C ARG A 432 16.64 23.18 -7.01
N SER A 433 17.85 22.88 -6.55
CA SER A 433 18.34 21.48 -6.56
C SER A 433 18.47 20.94 -5.13
N SER A 434 17.34 20.56 -4.51
CA SER A 434 17.41 19.64 -3.39
C SER A 434 18.04 18.34 -3.90
N GLY A 435 19.21 17.94 -3.36
CA GLY A 435 19.85 16.67 -3.74
C GLY A 435 18.82 15.54 -3.78
N LYS A 436 18.81 14.76 -4.86
CA LYS A 436 17.74 13.78 -5.13
C LYS A 436 17.69 12.75 -3.98
N ARG A 437 16.61 12.78 -3.21
CA ARG A 437 16.38 11.87 -2.08
C ARG A 437 16.19 10.45 -2.62
N PRO A 438 16.70 9.41 -1.92
CA PRO A 438 16.63 8.03 -2.37
C PRO A 438 15.27 7.40 -2.01
N ILE A 439 14.17 8.09 -2.34
CA ILE A 439 12.80 7.69 -2.01
C ILE A 439 12.23 6.89 -3.19
N PHE A 440 11.64 5.75 -2.88
CA PHE A 440 11.02 4.84 -3.84
C PHE A 440 9.63 4.43 -3.38
N TYR A 441 8.83 4.02 -4.35
CA TYR A 441 7.50 3.48 -4.15
C TYR A 441 7.35 2.18 -4.92
N PHE A 442 6.52 1.27 -4.42
CA PHE A 442 5.99 0.18 -5.22
C PHE A 442 4.76 0.73 -5.93
N HIS A 443 4.79 0.68 -7.26
CA HIS A 443 3.61 0.83 -8.08
C HIS A 443 3.00 -0.55 -8.31
N VAL A 444 1.74 -0.68 -7.91
CA VAL A 444 0.96 -1.88 -8.18
C VAL A 444 -0.07 -1.54 -9.23
N ARG A 445 0.02 -2.21 -10.38
CA ARG A 445 -0.98 -2.18 -11.45
C ARG A 445 -1.71 -3.51 -11.46
N ALA A 446 -2.99 -3.49 -11.11
CA ALA A 446 -3.84 -4.68 -11.16
C ALA A 446 -4.74 -4.62 -12.40
N THR A 447 -4.64 -5.62 -13.27
CA THR A 447 -5.46 -5.70 -14.48
C THR A 447 -6.72 -6.51 -14.18
N MET A 448 -7.89 -5.98 -14.51
CA MET A 448 -9.19 -6.65 -14.29
C MET A 448 -9.94 -6.91 -15.60
N PHE A 449 -10.75 -7.96 -15.62
CA PHE A 449 -11.66 -8.24 -16.73
C PHE A 449 -12.89 -7.34 -16.61
N SER A 450 -13.03 -6.37 -17.52
CA SER A 450 -14.14 -5.42 -17.48
C SER A 450 -15.41 -5.99 -18.12
N PRO A 451 -16.62 -5.63 -17.64
CA PRO A 451 -17.87 -5.89 -18.34
C PRO A 451 -17.96 -5.26 -19.75
N SER A 452 -17.15 -4.24 -20.06
CA SER A 452 -17.06 -3.66 -21.41
C SER A 452 -16.52 -4.63 -22.48
N GLY A 453 -15.99 -5.79 -22.05
CA GLY A 453 -15.32 -6.74 -22.93
C GLY A 453 -13.81 -6.59 -22.90
N GLN A 454 -13.30 -5.41 -22.52
CA GLN A 454 -11.87 -5.09 -22.48
C GLN A 454 -11.23 -5.35 -21.11
N PHE A 455 -9.95 -4.97 -20.98
CA PHE A 455 -9.27 -4.87 -19.70
C PHE A 455 -9.39 -3.46 -19.11
N ALA A 456 -9.56 -3.38 -17.80
CA ALA A 456 -9.41 -2.15 -17.04
C ALA A 456 -8.28 -2.30 -16.02
N THR A 457 -7.74 -1.18 -15.53
CA THR A 457 -6.61 -1.21 -14.58
C THR A 457 -6.93 -0.45 -13.31
N ALA A 458 -6.52 -1.02 -12.19
CA ALA A 458 -6.51 -0.37 -10.89
C ALA A 458 -5.07 -0.12 -10.44
N HIS A 459 -4.85 0.99 -9.77
CA HIS A 459 -3.51 1.45 -9.38
C HIS A 459 -3.44 1.81 -7.92
N THR A 460 -2.31 1.49 -7.28
CA THR A 460 -1.98 1.98 -5.95
C THR A 460 -0.48 2.16 -5.79
N LEU A 461 -0.10 2.97 -4.81
CA LEU A 461 1.28 3.26 -4.43
C LEU A 461 1.50 2.84 -2.97
N SER A 462 2.63 2.20 -2.71
CA SER A 462 3.07 1.86 -1.35
C SER A 462 3.31 3.09 -0.48
N LEU A 463 3.63 2.90 0.80
CA LEU A 463 4.35 3.95 1.53
C LEU A 463 5.77 4.14 0.94
N PRO A 464 6.38 5.33 1.09
CA PRO A 464 7.74 5.55 0.63
C PRO A 464 8.72 4.65 1.37
N PHE A 465 9.72 4.13 0.67
CA PHE A 465 10.81 3.37 1.25
C PHE A 465 12.14 3.77 0.61
N THR A 466 13.25 3.32 1.18
CA THR A 466 14.58 3.50 0.58
C THR A 466 15.21 2.15 0.26
N ILE A 467 16.15 2.14 -0.71
CA ILE A 467 16.85 0.92 -1.11
C ILE A 467 18.32 1.02 -0.72
N ALA A 468 18.76 0.14 0.16
CA ALA A 468 20.14 0.03 0.58
C ALA A 468 20.86 -1.10 -0.17
N THR A 469 22.09 -0.84 -0.63
CA THR A 469 22.92 -1.88 -1.25
C THR A 469 23.68 -2.66 -0.19
N ARG A 470 23.77 -3.99 -0.35
CA ARG A 470 24.43 -4.89 0.61
C ARG A 470 25.97 -4.80 0.60
N ARG A 471 26.59 -3.91 -0.19
CA ARG A 471 28.05 -3.92 -0.37
C ARG A 471 28.77 -3.37 0.88
N ASN A 472 29.35 -4.29 1.65
CA ASN A 472 30.42 -4.19 2.66
C ASN A 472 30.23 -3.30 3.90
N GLN A 473 30.87 -3.73 5.00
CA GLN A 473 30.91 -3.12 6.33
C GLN A 473 31.68 -1.78 6.38
N ASP A 474 31.64 -0.98 5.31
CA ASP A 474 32.36 0.28 5.24
C ASP A 474 31.63 1.39 6.02
N CYS A 475 32.40 2.26 6.67
CA CYS A 475 31.90 3.46 7.36
C CYS A 475 31.07 4.39 6.43
N GLN A 476 31.22 4.28 5.11
CA GLN A 476 30.40 4.99 4.12
C GLN A 476 29.00 4.38 3.98
N VAL A 477 28.89 3.05 4.05
CA VAL A 477 27.63 2.30 3.95
C VAL A 477 26.81 2.49 5.22
N GLN A 478 27.45 2.50 6.38
CA GLN A 478 26.79 2.86 7.65
C GLN A 478 26.28 4.32 7.64
N ARG A 479 27.05 5.28 7.11
CA ARG A 479 26.62 6.67 6.93
C ARG A 479 25.42 6.77 5.97
N MET A 480 25.45 6.03 4.86
CA MET A 480 24.34 5.97 3.90
C MET A 480 23.07 5.38 4.54
N MET A 481 23.19 4.26 5.27
CA MET A 481 22.08 3.65 6.02
C MET A 481 21.48 4.62 7.04
N SER A 482 22.32 5.42 7.70
CA SER A 482 21.84 6.42 8.66
C SER A 482 21.02 7.53 8.01
N SER A 483 21.43 8.01 6.83
CA SER A 483 20.66 9.00 6.07
C SER A 483 19.33 8.42 5.56
N TYR A 484 19.34 7.17 5.11
CA TYR A 484 18.16 6.50 4.53
C TYR A 484 17.09 6.22 5.59
N THR A 485 17.51 5.68 6.74
CA THR A 485 16.64 5.46 7.90
C THR A 485 16.10 6.77 8.46
N ALA A 486 16.93 7.82 8.55
CA ALA A 486 16.47 9.15 8.96
C ALA A 486 15.42 9.71 7.98
N THR A 487 15.60 9.50 6.68
CA THR A 487 14.65 9.97 5.65
C THR A 487 13.28 9.34 5.85
N CYS A 488 13.19 8.02 6.05
CA CYS A 488 11.93 7.34 6.34
C CYS A 488 11.33 7.78 7.68
N PHE A 489 12.15 7.87 8.73
CA PHE A 489 11.72 8.38 10.04
C PHE A 489 11.10 9.77 9.93
N TRP A 490 11.72 10.66 9.15
CA TRP A 490 11.23 12.02 8.94
C TRP A 490 9.91 12.05 8.17
N LEU A 491 9.79 11.28 7.09
CA LEU A 491 8.59 11.21 6.26
C LEU A 491 7.37 10.68 7.03
N TYR A 492 7.54 9.57 7.75
CA TYR A 492 6.44 9.01 8.54
C TYR A 492 6.13 9.87 9.76
N GLY A 493 7.15 10.53 10.31
CA GLY A 493 7.03 11.45 11.43
C GLY A 493 6.29 12.75 11.12
N SER A 494 6.57 13.35 9.96
CA SER A 494 5.89 14.57 9.50
C SER A 494 4.47 14.26 9.02
N LYS A 495 4.25 13.08 8.42
CA LYS A 495 2.96 12.61 7.92
C LYS A 495 2.25 13.67 7.04
N ALA A 496 3.01 14.46 6.30
CA ALA A 496 2.45 15.41 5.36
C ALA A 496 1.93 14.66 4.14
N GLN A 497 0.67 14.27 4.18
CA GLN A 497 0.07 13.42 3.15
C GLN A 497 -0.48 14.25 2.00
N ASP A 498 -0.20 13.82 0.76
CA ASP A 498 -0.90 14.29 -0.44
C ASP A 498 -1.38 13.09 -1.27
N GLY A 499 -2.66 12.75 -1.13
CA GLY A 499 -3.23 11.54 -1.74
C GLY A 499 -2.57 10.28 -1.20
N LEU A 500 -1.96 9.50 -2.10
CA LEU A 500 -1.21 8.28 -1.79
C LEU A 500 0.25 8.56 -1.41
N LEU A 501 0.77 9.76 -1.68
CA LEU A 501 2.16 10.14 -1.42
C LEU A 501 2.33 10.81 -0.05
N LEU A 502 3.56 10.75 0.46
CA LEU A 502 3.99 11.57 1.59
C LEU A 502 4.93 12.66 1.09
N ASN A 503 4.53 13.91 1.29
CA ASN A 503 5.30 15.08 0.95
C ASN A 503 6.42 15.30 1.95
N TRP A 504 7.57 15.73 1.41
CA TRP A 504 8.65 16.19 2.24
C TRP A 504 8.33 17.54 2.89
N VAL A 505 8.64 17.69 4.18
CA VAL A 505 8.45 18.95 4.94
C VAL A 505 9.82 19.52 5.33
N ASP A 506 10.16 20.67 4.74
CA ASP A 506 11.41 21.39 5.01
C ASP A 506 11.32 22.34 6.21
N THR A 507 10.11 22.70 6.65
CA THR A 507 9.87 23.66 7.76
C THR A 507 10.26 23.13 9.15
N GLY A 508 10.57 21.84 9.27
CA GLY A 508 10.98 21.23 10.54
C GLY A 508 9.80 20.66 11.35
N LEU A 509 10.14 19.89 12.40
CA LEU A 509 9.19 19.36 13.38
C LEU A 509 9.25 20.21 14.65
N GLN A 510 8.10 20.46 15.25
CA GLN A 510 8.02 21.02 16.61
C GLN A 510 8.73 20.09 17.60
N TRP A 511 9.46 20.65 18.57
CA TRP A 511 10.26 19.90 19.54
C TRP A 511 9.48 18.77 20.23
N GLU A 512 8.28 19.06 20.72
CA GLU A 512 7.43 18.06 21.38
C GLU A 512 7.02 16.91 20.45
N ASN A 513 6.77 17.21 19.18
CA ASN A 513 6.43 16.18 18.19
C ASN A 513 7.67 15.33 17.85
N PHE A 514 8.83 15.97 17.72
CA PHE A 514 10.10 15.27 17.53
C PHE A 514 10.43 14.34 18.70
N LYS A 515 10.30 14.81 19.94
CA LYS A 515 10.52 14.00 21.16
C LYS A 515 9.63 12.75 21.15
N LYS A 516 8.32 12.93 20.99
CA LYS A 516 7.35 11.82 20.97
C LYS A 516 7.70 10.78 19.90
N LEU A 517 8.02 11.25 18.70
CA LEU A 517 8.41 10.38 17.59
C LEU A 517 9.73 9.64 17.87
N PHE A 518 10.73 10.32 18.42
CA PHE A 518 12.03 9.74 18.77
C PHE A 518 11.92 8.72 19.90
N MET A 519 11.13 9.00 20.94
CA MET A 519 10.79 8.07 22.02
C MET A 519 10.11 6.82 21.48
N GLN A 520 9.11 7.00 20.61
CA GLN A 520 8.39 5.89 20.00
C GLN A 520 9.31 5.04 19.12
N HIS A 521 10.13 5.69 18.29
CA HIS A 521 11.11 5.00 17.44
C HIS A 521 12.08 4.17 18.28
N PHE A 522 12.64 4.73 19.35
CA PHE A 522 13.50 3.98 20.27
C PHE A 522 12.76 2.80 20.88
N LYS A 523 11.60 3.04 21.49
CA LYS A 523 10.81 2.03 22.19
C LYS A 523 10.54 0.82 21.32
N VAL A 524 10.13 1.04 20.08
CA VAL A 524 9.74 -0.04 19.19
C VAL A 524 10.95 -0.75 18.56
N ASN A 525 11.95 0.00 18.08
CA ASN A 525 13.11 -0.62 17.43
C ASN A 525 14.09 -1.27 18.41
N ALA A 526 14.10 -0.83 19.67
CA ALA A 526 14.81 -1.50 20.76
C ALA A 526 13.99 -2.66 21.37
N ASP A 527 12.72 -2.82 20.97
CA ASP A 527 11.79 -3.80 21.50
C ASP A 527 11.64 -3.70 23.04
N VAL A 528 11.45 -2.50 23.57
CA VAL A 528 11.37 -2.26 25.03
C VAL A 528 9.99 -1.77 25.47
N THR A 529 9.61 -2.11 26.70
CA THR A 529 8.40 -1.61 27.35
C THR A 529 8.67 -0.25 27.98
N ARG A 530 9.79 -0.14 28.70
CA ARG A 530 10.31 1.15 29.20
C ARG A 530 10.89 1.96 28.05
N GLY A 531 10.24 3.07 27.67
CA GLY A 531 10.78 4.02 26.70
C GLY A 531 11.77 5.01 27.31
N LEU A 532 12.31 5.91 26.48
CA LEU A 532 12.98 7.13 26.95
C LEU A 532 11.98 8.02 27.70
N GLN A 533 12.49 8.92 28.54
CA GLN A 533 11.73 9.87 29.36
C GLN A 533 12.09 11.31 28.95
N ASP A 534 11.28 12.31 29.34
CA ASP A 534 11.54 13.71 28.96
C ASP A 534 12.93 14.21 29.40
N ARG A 535 13.39 13.84 30.60
CA ARG A 535 14.73 14.16 31.10
C ARG A 535 15.88 13.65 30.23
N ASP A 536 15.64 12.57 29.48
CA ASP A 536 16.66 11.99 28.58
C ASP A 536 16.94 12.89 27.36
N PHE A 537 16.09 13.90 27.13
CA PHE A 537 16.22 14.82 25.99
C PHE A 537 16.97 16.11 26.32
N ASP A 538 17.34 16.36 27.57
CA ASP A 538 18.07 17.57 27.95
C ASP A 538 19.42 17.64 27.23
N LEU A 539 20.17 16.54 27.23
CA LEU A 539 21.42 16.37 26.48
C LEU A 539 21.19 16.52 24.97
N LEU A 540 20.14 15.87 24.44
CA LEU A 540 19.82 15.91 23.00
C LEU A 540 19.48 17.32 22.52
N ARG A 541 18.79 18.11 23.35
CA ARG A 541 18.40 19.49 23.06
C ARG A 541 19.61 20.37 22.84
N TYR A 542 20.64 20.24 23.69
CA TYR A 542 21.91 20.93 23.51
C TYR A 542 22.63 20.45 22.26
N LYS A 543 22.72 19.13 22.07
CA LYS A 543 23.46 18.51 20.97
C LYS A 543 22.90 18.78 19.57
N LEU A 544 21.59 18.98 19.44
CA LEU A 544 20.96 19.35 18.16
C LEU A 544 21.20 20.83 17.79
N GLN A 545 21.73 21.65 18.71
CA GLN A 545 22.09 23.05 18.49
C GLN A 545 23.55 23.16 18.02
N CYS A 546 23.79 22.84 16.76
CA CYS A 546 25.12 22.97 16.21
C CYS A 546 25.47 24.45 15.94
N HIS A 547 26.48 24.97 16.66
CA HIS A 547 27.03 26.32 16.45
C HIS A 547 27.70 26.49 15.08
N ASP A 548 28.31 25.42 14.55
CA ASP A 548 29.00 25.42 13.26
C ASP A 548 28.04 25.35 12.05
N CYS A 549 26.79 24.91 12.25
CA CYS A 549 25.77 24.77 11.20
C CYS A 549 24.68 25.85 11.26
N ARG A 550 24.98 27.03 11.80
CA ARG A 550 24.04 28.16 11.85
C ARG A 550 23.66 28.63 10.43
N SER A 551 22.61 28.06 9.86
CA SER A 551 21.95 28.53 8.65
C SER A 551 20.43 28.56 8.86
N GLY A 552 19.83 29.75 8.95
CA GLY A 552 18.35 29.95 8.94
C GLY A 552 17.79 30.84 10.05
N ASP A 553 16.64 31.47 9.76
CA ASP A 553 15.97 32.60 10.44
C ASP A 553 15.92 32.55 11.98
N ILE A 554 16.01 33.75 12.57
CA ILE A 554 16.17 34.03 14.01
C ILE A 554 15.05 33.39 14.88
N GLY A 555 13.88 33.07 14.30
CA GLY A 555 12.71 32.51 14.99
C GLY A 555 12.56 30.98 15.01
N ALA A 556 13.18 30.24 14.09
CA ALA A 556 13.00 28.79 13.89
C ALA A 556 14.09 27.95 14.58
N ARG A 557 14.44 28.32 15.82
CA ARG A 557 15.48 27.63 16.62
C ARG A 557 14.84 26.71 17.65
N ILE A 558 15.54 25.65 18.05
CA ILE A 558 15.13 24.71 19.12
C ILE A 558 14.89 25.44 20.47
N ASN A 559 15.62 26.55 20.70
CA ASN A 559 15.44 27.45 21.86
C ASN A 559 14.80 28.79 21.46
N GLY A 560 14.34 28.95 20.22
CA GLY A 560 13.55 30.10 19.79
C GLY A 560 12.09 29.94 20.20
N ALA A 561 11.27 30.97 19.95
CA ALA A 561 9.85 30.96 20.30
C ALA A 561 9.08 29.77 19.68
N GLN A 562 9.52 29.27 18.53
CA GLN A 562 8.86 28.19 17.80
C GLN A 562 9.44 26.79 18.06
N GLN A 563 10.55 26.66 18.79
CA GLN A 563 11.18 25.38 19.19
C GLN A 563 11.20 24.30 18.08
N ILE A 564 11.78 24.61 16.91
CA ILE A 564 11.75 23.73 15.73
C ILE A 564 13.05 22.92 15.61
N VAL A 565 12.92 21.63 15.33
CA VAL A 565 13.99 20.72 14.91
C VAL A 565 13.92 20.53 13.40
N THR A 566 15.02 20.68 12.68
CA THR A 566 15.08 20.40 11.23
C THR A 566 15.74 19.05 10.95
N PHE A 567 15.50 18.50 9.76
CA PHE A 567 16.18 17.27 9.31
C PHE A 567 17.71 17.39 9.34
N LYS A 568 18.24 18.59 9.06
CA LYS A 568 19.68 18.88 9.14
C LYS A 568 20.22 18.75 10.55
N ASN A 569 19.44 19.13 11.59
CA ASN A 569 19.86 18.97 12.98
C ASN A 569 20.06 17.48 13.31
N VAL A 570 19.12 16.62 12.89
CA VAL A 570 19.13 15.18 13.17
C VAL A 570 20.34 14.47 12.58
N LEU A 571 20.78 14.89 11.39
CA LEU A 571 21.93 14.32 10.68
C LEU A 571 23.25 15.09 10.88
N CYS A 572 23.25 16.16 11.67
CA CYS A 572 24.44 16.98 11.88
C CYS A 572 25.59 16.15 12.50
N PRO A 573 26.76 16.02 11.85
CA PRO A 573 27.86 15.20 12.36
C PRO A 573 28.70 15.91 13.44
N HIS A 574 28.37 17.15 13.78
CA HIS A 574 29.12 17.97 14.73
C HIS A 574 28.78 17.66 16.19
N LEU A 575 28.23 16.48 16.48
CA LEU A 575 28.29 15.98 17.83
C LEU A 575 29.77 15.77 18.18
N ARG A 576 30.35 16.74 18.88
CA ARG A 576 31.73 16.68 19.36
C ARG A 576 31.72 16.06 20.75
N TYR A 577 32.58 15.08 20.92
CA TYR A 577 33.09 14.68 22.22
C TYR A 577 34.61 14.83 22.16
N GLU A 578 35.13 15.70 23.04
CA GLU A 578 36.55 15.93 23.20
C GLU A 578 36.89 15.48 24.63
N CYS A 579 37.51 14.30 24.74
CA CYS A 579 38.09 13.82 26.00
C CYS A 579 39.46 13.21 25.69
N GLY A 580 40.50 13.83 26.23
CA GLY A 580 41.89 13.53 25.90
C GLY A 580 42.18 13.75 24.40
N ASN A 581 42.83 12.77 23.76
CA ASN A 581 43.21 12.82 22.34
C ASN A 581 42.10 12.34 21.37
N THR A 582 40.91 12.03 21.87
CA THR A 582 39.84 11.43 21.04
C THR A 582 38.89 12.51 20.52
N ASN A 583 38.86 12.71 19.19
CA ASN A 583 37.92 13.61 18.51
C ASN A 583 37.00 12.79 17.61
N VAL A 584 35.83 12.40 18.13
CA VAL A 584 34.83 11.62 17.37
C VAL A 584 33.70 12.53 16.92
N ARG A 585 33.34 12.43 15.63
CA ARG A 585 32.23 13.16 15.01
C ARG A 585 31.16 12.19 14.52
N PHE A 586 29.94 12.36 15.00
CA PHE A 586 28.78 11.61 14.56
C PHE A 586 27.49 12.42 14.73
N SER A 587 26.36 11.92 14.23
CA SER A 587 25.07 12.59 14.35
C SER A 587 24.20 11.96 15.44
N VAL A 588 23.24 12.71 15.96
CA VAL A 588 22.25 12.18 16.92
C VAL A 588 21.57 10.93 16.37
N TRP A 589 21.21 10.95 15.07
CA TRP A 589 20.61 9.78 14.44
C TRP A 589 21.55 8.58 14.37
N ARG A 590 22.83 8.79 14.05
CA ARG A 590 23.82 7.71 14.06
C ARG A 590 23.97 7.12 15.46
N GLY A 591 24.01 7.97 16.49
CA GLY A 591 24.04 7.52 17.88
C GLY A 591 22.83 6.66 18.23
N MET A 592 21.62 7.07 17.84
CA MET A 592 20.40 6.28 18.01
C MET A 592 20.53 4.89 17.36
N LEU A 593 20.99 4.80 16.10
CA LEU A 593 21.12 3.51 15.41
C LEU A 593 22.13 2.58 16.08
N GLU A 594 23.27 3.10 16.53
CA GLU A 594 24.28 2.33 17.27
C GLU A 594 23.71 1.84 18.61
N LEU A 595 22.93 2.69 19.31
CA LEU A 595 22.24 2.30 20.53
C LEU A 595 21.22 1.20 20.28
N LEU A 596 20.41 1.30 19.21
CA LEU A 596 19.44 0.27 18.85
C LEU A 596 20.12 -1.09 18.58
N GLN A 597 21.29 -1.10 17.94
CA GLN A 597 22.05 -2.34 17.74
C GLN A 597 22.50 -2.97 19.06
N ILE A 598 22.86 -2.16 20.06
CA ILE A 598 23.16 -2.66 21.41
C ILE A 598 21.91 -3.30 22.03
N PHE A 599 20.75 -2.66 21.94
CA PHE A 599 19.52 -3.21 22.52
C PHE A 599 19.03 -4.49 21.84
N GLN A 600 19.30 -4.64 20.54
CA GLN A 600 18.92 -5.81 19.75
C GLN A 600 19.80 -7.05 20.00
N ASP A 601 21.05 -6.89 20.46
CA ASP A 601 21.91 -8.04 20.78
C ASP A 601 21.56 -8.64 22.16
N LEU A 602 20.75 -9.71 22.16
CA LEU A 602 20.29 -10.38 23.38
C LEU A 602 21.41 -10.90 24.29
N ARG A 603 22.63 -11.09 23.76
CA ARG A 603 23.77 -11.66 24.51
C ARG A 603 24.40 -10.68 25.49
N ASN A 604 24.27 -9.37 25.24
CA ASN A 604 24.94 -8.36 26.06
C ASN A 604 24.21 -8.02 27.38
N ASN A 605 22.97 -8.49 27.57
CA ASN A 605 22.09 -8.23 28.73
C ASN A 605 21.65 -6.76 28.94
N VAL A 606 21.92 -5.84 28.02
CA VAL A 606 21.59 -4.42 28.15
C VAL A 606 20.08 -4.20 28.26
N ARG A 607 19.30 -4.77 27.34
CA ARG A 607 17.84 -4.68 27.34
C ARG A 607 17.23 -5.13 28.68
N LYS A 608 17.75 -6.21 29.27
CA LYS A 608 17.27 -6.71 30.57
C LYS A 608 17.54 -5.72 31.71
N LEU A 609 18.71 -5.10 31.73
CA LEU A 609 19.07 -4.11 32.76
C LEU A 609 18.29 -2.80 32.57
N TRP A 610 18.01 -2.42 31.32
CA TRP A 610 17.14 -1.31 30.99
C TRP A 610 15.72 -1.50 31.53
N GLU A 611 15.08 -2.64 31.27
CA GLU A 611 13.72 -2.94 31.75
C GLU A 611 13.63 -3.00 33.29
N LYS A 612 14.72 -3.37 33.95
CA LYS A 612 14.82 -3.39 35.42
C LYS A 612 15.11 -2.02 36.05
N ASN A 613 15.17 -0.95 35.27
CA ASN A 613 15.58 0.39 35.72
C ASN A 613 17.00 0.45 36.34
N LEU A 614 17.86 -0.52 36.02
CA LEU A 614 19.26 -0.54 36.49
C LEU A 614 20.18 0.25 35.57
N LEU A 615 19.84 0.36 34.28
CA LEU A 615 20.50 1.22 33.32
C LEU A 615 19.72 2.54 33.20
N MET A 616 20.32 3.64 33.61
CA MET A 616 19.73 4.97 33.48
C MET A 616 19.75 5.43 32.01
N GLY A 617 18.89 6.38 31.67
CA GLY A 617 18.84 6.97 30.33
C GLY A 617 20.02 7.89 30.04
N PHE A 618 19.78 8.99 29.33
CA PHE A 618 20.84 9.94 29.03
C PHE A 618 21.03 10.88 30.21
N LEU A 619 22.22 10.85 30.81
CA LEU A 619 22.61 11.74 31.90
C LEU A 619 23.92 12.47 31.55
N GLU A 620 24.03 13.71 31.98
CA GLU A 620 25.28 14.48 31.92
C GLU A 620 26.23 14.16 33.08
N PHE A 621 27.50 14.55 32.96
CA PHE A 621 28.49 14.26 33.98
C PHE A 621 28.14 14.89 35.33
N ASP A 622 27.63 16.12 35.34
CA ASP A 622 27.25 16.85 36.56
C ASP A 622 26.08 16.16 37.27
N GLN A 623 25.07 15.71 36.51
CA GLN A 623 23.93 14.95 37.06
C GLN A 623 24.38 13.62 37.68
N VAL A 624 25.35 12.94 37.05
CA VAL A 624 25.92 11.70 37.61
C VAL A 624 26.72 11.99 38.87
N ALA A 625 27.48 13.09 38.91
CA ALA A 625 28.23 13.50 40.09
C ALA A 625 27.29 13.80 41.27
N GLU A 626 26.20 14.52 41.03
CA GLU A 626 25.16 14.82 42.04
C GLU A 626 24.50 13.52 42.59
N ILE A 627 24.15 12.57 41.72
CA ILE A 627 23.60 11.28 42.13
C ILE A 627 24.61 10.51 43.03
N LEU A 628 25.89 10.50 42.64
CA LEU A 628 26.93 9.80 43.36
C LEU A 628 27.42 10.54 44.62
N GLU A 629 27.16 11.85 44.76
CA GLU A 629 27.61 12.66 45.90
C GLU A 629 27.06 12.10 47.22
N SER A 630 25.78 11.74 47.22
CA SER A 630 25.05 11.19 48.37
C SER A 630 25.45 9.75 48.77
N HIS A 631 26.27 9.07 47.98
CA HIS A 631 26.65 7.67 48.20
C HIS A 631 28.13 7.53 48.57
N GLN A 632 28.46 6.61 49.49
CA GLN A 632 29.85 6.35 49.88
C GLN A 632 30.60 5.49 48.85
N SER A 633 29.94 4.44 48.35
CA SER A 633 30.39 3.69 47.19
C SER A 633 29.17 3.30 46.36
N ALA A 634 29.19 3.64 45.08
CA ALA A 634 28.09 3.38 44.16
C ALA A 634 28.57 3.39 42.70
N LEU A 635 27.80 2.73 41.85
CA LEU A 635 28.02 2.68 40.42
C LEU A 635 26.76 3.15 39.70
N VAL A 636 26.94 4.03 38.72
CA VAL A 636 25.88 4.47 37.81
C VAL A 636 26.19 3.97 36.41
N MET A 637 25.23 3.28 35.80
CA MET A 637 25.23 2.96 34.37
C MET A 637 24.28 3.90 33.64
N ARG A 638 24.72 4.48 32.52
CA ARG A 638 23.90 5.38 31.72
C ARG A 638 24.09 5.17 30.23
N LEU A 639 23.08 5.57 29.46
CA LEU A 639 23.21 5.74 28.02
C LEU A 639 24.04 6.99 27.72
N SER A 640 24.79 6.96 26.62
CA SER A 640 25.61 8.09 26.25
C SER A 640 25.79 8.23 24.74
N PHE A 641 25.91 9.49 24.31
CA PHE A 641 26.36 9.88 22.98
C PHE A 641 27.74 10.52 23.03
N VAL A 642 28.69 9.79 23.63
CA VAL A 642 30.07 10.23 23.82
C VAL A 642 30.94 9.83 22.61
N THR A 643 31.06 8.54 22.30
CA THR A 643 31.81 8.04 21.12
C THR A 643 30.91 7.44 20.04
N GLY A 644 29.61 7.69 20.13
CA GLY A 644 28.56 6.98 19.40
C GLY A 644 27.42 6.61 20.34
N GLY A 645 26.56 5.68 19.94
CA GLY A 645 25.63 5.02 20.88
C GLY A 645 26.40 4.07 21.80
N THR A 646 26.51 4.40 23.09
CA THR A 646 27.33 3.65 24.05
C THR A 646 26.71 3.56 25.44
N ILE A 647 27.23 2.64 26.25
CA ILE A 647 26.93 2.54 27.67
C ILE A 647 28.14 3.04 28.45
N CYS A 648 27.94 4.04 29.30
CA CYS A 648 28.98 4.57 30.17
C CYS A 648 28.73 4.12 31.61
N LEU A 649 29.82 3.79 32.31
CA LEU A 649 29.81 3.47 33.73
C LEU A 649 30.60 4.54 34.48
N THR A 650 30.06 5.00 35.59
CA THR A 650 30.74 5.91 36.50
C THR A 650 30.70 5.31 37.88
N VAL A 651 31.87 5.26 38.53
CA VAL A 651 32.05 4.61 39.82
C VAL A 651 32.53 5.63 40.83
N LYS A 652 31.91 5.64 42.00
CA LYS A 652 32.47 6.24 43.20
C LYS A 652 32.87 5.09 44.13
N SER A 653 34.16 4.97 44.42
CA SER A 653 34.71 3.90 45.25
C SER A 653 35.54 4.46 46.39
N SER A 654 35.42 3.85 47.57
CA SER A 654 36.27 4.10 48.72
C SER A 654 37.60 3.33 48.67
N ALA A 655 37.79 2.44 47.69
CA ALA A 655 39.00 1.60 47.55
C ALA A 655 40.27 2.42 47.32
N HIS A 656 40.14 3.59 46.67
CA HIS A 656 41.25 4.51 46.37
C HIS A 656 41.38 5.67 47.37
N ALA A 657 40.57 5.66 48.45
CA ALA A 657 40.50 6.74 49.46
C ALA A 657 41.58 6.57 50.55
N VAL A 658 42.85 6.68 50.19
CA VAL A 658 43.93 6.71 51.21
C VAL A 658 44.17 8.15 51.65
N GLY A 659 43.44 8.60 52.67
CA GLY A 659 43.88 9.69 53.55
C GLY A 659 43.40 11.14 53.29
N GLN A 660 42.64 11.44 52.24
CA GLN A 660 42.00 12.76 52.07
C GLN A 660 40.57 12.62 51.50
N GLY A 661 39.67 13.50 51.95
CA GLY A 661 38.21 13.36 51.85
C GLY A 661 37.62 13.23 50.43
N THR A 662 36.35 12.80 50.41
CA THR A 662 35.45 12.66 49.24
C THR A 662 36.12 12.19 47.95
N THR A 663 36.05 10.88 47.67
CA THR A 663 36.50 10.31 46.39
C THR A 663 35.66 10.86 45.24
N ALA A 664 36.31 11.54 44.30
CA ALA A 664 35.68 12.02 43.09
C ALA A 664 35.15 10.86 42.23
N PRO A 665 34.02 11.02 41.52
CA PRO A 665 33.54 10.01 40.59
C PRO A 665 34.55 9.71 39.48
N ILE A 666 34.76 8.43 39.18
CA ILE A 666 35.64 7.94 38.13
C ILE A 666 34.79 7.50 36.93
N HIS A 667 34.98 8.14 35.78
CA HIS A 667 34.31 7.76 34.54
C HIS A 667 35.12 6.67 33.82
N LEU A 668 34.53 5.49 33.68
CA LEU A 668 35.15 4.38 32.96
C LEU A 668 35.00 4.55 31.45
N GLU A 669 35.83 3.81 30.71
CA GLU A 669 35.81 3.86 29.25
C GLU A 669 34.43 3.40 28.70
N PRO A 670 33.83 4.13 27.74
CA PRO A 670 32.55 3.75 27.16
C PRO A 670 32.54 2.34 26.55
N LEU A 671 31.41 1.66 26.70
CA LEU A 671 31.17 0.33 26.12
C LEU A 671 30.32 0.47 24.86
N ASP A 672 30.93 0.16 23.72
CA ASP A 672 30.25 0.05 22.43
C ASP A 672 29.77 -1.40 22.19
N LEU A 673 29.09 -1.63 21.05
CA LEU A 673 28.61 -2.96 20.69
C LEU A 673 29.73 -4.00 20.63
N LYS A 674 30.89 -3.64 20.08
CA LYS A 674 32.02 -4.57 19.88
C LYS A 674 32.55 -5.07 21.23
N ARG A 675 32.69 -4.18 22.21
CA ARG A 675 33.10 -4.51 23.57
C ARG A 675 32.05 -5.38 24.28
N LEU A 676 30.78 -5.01 24.14
CA LEU A 676 29.65 -5.75 24.72
C LEU A 676 29.44 -7.14 24.10
N GLN A 677 29.90 -7.35 22.85
CA GLN A 677 29.94 -8.65 22.20
C GLN A 677 31.11 -9.52 22.67
N ALA A 678 32.25 -8.90 23.00
CA ALA A 678 33.38 -9.60 23.59
C ALA A 678 33.08 -10.05 25.03
N LYS A 679 32.39 -9.20 25.80
CA LYS A 679 32.00 -9.48 27.18
C LYS A 679 30.67 -8.80 27.51
N CYS A 680 29.71 -9.54 28.07
CA CYS A 680 28.39 -8.99 28.34
C CYS A 680 28.41 -7.96 29.49
N LEU A 681 27.43 -7.06 29.53
CA LEU A 681 27.38 -5.99 30.53
C LEU A 681 27.32 -6.53 31.97
N LYS A 682 26.64 -7.66 32.19
CA LYS A 682 26.57 -8.31 33.50
C LYS A 682 27.95 -8.73 34.02
N ASP A 683 28.82 -9.23 33.14
CA ASP A 683 30.15 -9.68 33.55
C ASP A 683 31.09 -8.49 33.70
N TYR A 684 30.93 -7.41 32.91
CA TYR A 684 31.63 -6.15 33.19
C TYR A 684 31.30 -5.61 34.58
N LEU A 685 30.02 -5.63 34.97
CA LEU A 685 29.59 -5.19 36.29
C LEU A 685 30.19 -6.02 37.42
N ARG A 686 30.33 -7.34 37.23
CA ARG A 686 30.94 -8.22 38.24
C ARG A 686 32.41 -7.85 38.48
N ASP A 687 33.19 -7.74 37.40
CA ASP A 687 34.60 -7.36 37.52
C ASP A 687 34.80 -5.98 38.15
N ILE A 688 33.93 -5.01 37.81
CA ILE A 688 34.00 -3.67 38.40
C ILE A 688 33.63 -3.73 39.89
N ALA A 689 32.58 -4.44 40.26
CA ALA A 689 32.20 -4.60 41.67
C ALA A 689 33.32 -5.25 42.49
N ASP A 690 33.96 -6.30 41.95
CA ASP A 690 35.07 -7.00 42.59
C ASP A 690 36.33 -6.10 42.71
N ALA A 691 36.66 -5.35 41.66
CA ALA A 691 37.85 -4.50 41.63
C ALA A 691 37.70 -3.22 42.48
N GLU A 692 36.55 -2.56 42.40
CA GLU A 692 36.28 -1.26 43.02
C GLU A 692 35.57 -1.40 44.38
N LYS A 693 35.35 -2.63 44.88
CA LYS A 693 34.65 -2.91 46.16
C LYS A 693 33.31 -2.17 46.29
N VAL A 694 32.57 -2.07 45.19
CA VAL A 694 31.27 -1.41 45.16
C VAL A 694 30.23 -2.37 45.73
N SER A 695 29.58 -1.98 46.83
CA SER A 695 28.56 -2.78 47.55
C SER A 695 27.18 -2.72 46.90
#